data_AF-A0A7C3XRJ3-F1
#
_entry.id   AF-A0A7C3XRJ3-F1
#
_cell.length_a   1.000
_cell.length_b   1.000
_cell.length_c   1.000
_cell.angle_alpha   90.00
_cell.angle_beta   90.00
_cell.angle_gamma   90.00
#
_symmetry.space_group_name_H-M   'P 1'
#
loop_
_entity.id
_entity.type
_entity.pdbx_description
1 polymer ?
#
loop_
_entity_poly.entity_id
_entity_poly.type
_entity_poly.pdbx_seq_one_letter_code
_entity_poly.pdbx_strand_id
1 'polypeptide(L)'
;MYRTIVRASKWHAQLSTWVGRRKINSEHRDRGGTVGSTTMDGGLRCPECGKSIPAYAERPWDRVMCFACGAWVSADIARQTWEQLEAARAAADDAAAAEPQVAAESEYAALAAARHWARPAPKPHSAAGLYIAVAVCAAAAGALAMAVLMRSGEGREDPLAKQVLALKTEAEALVGSGQLAEAHERYQQIEQAIAGREITDPNLRENVQSARSARERLFEILLERHRTGQPAAQTAADGPATRATAGDAVAVEKPDEQTKEPLVLPPVPSPEGPLTIARSEPPKADAPAAPAVAAQQPASVKEPPAPQVLPRKMEFPRRPPVSPMAVESGGVSDEAIGAAIKRGAEYLLAQFSDGALRRDAGGESSRYAGLNALCVYALLQCGQAIRDERLNVRAGNMKQMIDRMRDMPIRGSCETYARAIRATALAVYNRPEDRAVLKEDVAWLIKAARHGAYTYREPAGTGAAVWDNSNSQYGLLGVWSGAEVGMEVPRTYWAQVQNHWFECQHDTGEWGYGHANQRDGRPSMTVAGLASLFVTHDYLDAPQFGTAVGREPFSKPLARGLQWLESGDNCLRMAGGFSTGYTLYGLERVGLASGFKYFGRHDWYRSLAEMLVRAQSPTGAWGSGDQWRGGGDLIETAYALLFLARGRHPILMNKLRFEGCWANRPRDVANLARFATRELERPINWQVVPIERDWCDWLDCPILYIASHEPIKLDAPVLSRLRRFVEAGGLIFTQADGNSASFDRFVIELGTKLFPDYEWMDLPQDHELYTLNFQVEPRPKLKYLSNGSRLLMVHSPQDLAQHWQLRAEKTKRFAFDLGLNLFIYAAGKADLRNRLNSPYLPPPPRAGDFRVKLARVKYAGLWDPEPHAIERFARWFAYQTGYALDVATIDTASLDARIFPIAHLTGTGPHAFPAAEVEALRRYVEDGGTLIIDACGGSWNFDAGVADMLARAFPARKPQLVAFTHPILSGGGAGMEVLTRPLMRTYAENKLGRGAAKLHMLASGNGRLIYSPLDITTGLLGTGTWSILGYRSEYAMSLLKNIVLWAADGCPERY
;
A
#
# COMPACT_ATOMS: atom_id res chain seq x y z
N MET A 1 -27.37 -2.01 51.32
CA MET A 1 -27.45 -3.20 52.21
C MET A 1 -27.25 -4.44 51.32
N TYR A 2 -26.42 -5.44 51.62
CA TYR A 2 -26.12 -6.22 52.83
C TYR A 2 -27.19 -7.26 53.20
N ARG A 3 -26.71 -8.51 53.40
CA ARG A 3 -27.44 -9.76 53.75
C ARG A 3 -28.26 -10.36 52.59
N THR A 4 -28.25 -11.68 52.35
CA THR A 4 -27.74 -12.80 53.19
C THR A 4 -26.72 -13.67 52.45
N ILE A 5 -25.72 -14.17 53.18
CA ILE A 5 -24.65 -15.07 52.71
C ILE A 5 -24.76 -16.40 53.50
N VAL A 6 -24.04 -17.43 53.06
CA VAL A 6 -23.70 -18.68 53.79
C VAL A 6 -24.69 -19.85 53.66
N ARG A 7 -24.34 -20.82 52.81
CA ARG A 7 -23.83 -22.15 53.23
C ARG A 7 -23.01 -22.78 52.10
N ALA A 8 -22.06 -23.66 52.44
CA ALA A 8 -20.98 -24.06 51.55
C ALA A 8 -20.78 -25.58 51.43
N SER A 9 -20.33 -26.00 50.24
CA SER A 9 -19.43 -27.12 49.91
C SER A 9 -19.27 -28.33 50.86
N LYS A 10 -19.31 -29.55 50.31
CA LYS A 10 -18.46 -30.66 50.82
C LYS A 10 -18.20 -31.82 49.84
N TRP A 11 -16.96 -32.31 49.88
CA TRP A 11 -16.41 -33.61 49.45
C TRP A 11 -16.01 -33.86 47.97
N HIS A 12 -15.18 -34.89 47.80
CA HIS A 12 -14.08 -35.04 46.82
C HIS A 12 -14.23 -36.27 45.90
N ALA A 13 -13.34 -36.39 44.92
CA ALA A 13 -13.20 -37.53 44.01
C ALA A 13 -12.00 -38.43 44.36
N GLN A 14 -11.99 -39.69 43.89
CA GLN A 14 -10.76 -40.37 43.42
C GLN A 14 -11.01 -41.68 42.62
N LEU A 15 -10.46 -41.70 41.39
CA LEU A 15 -9.75 -42.76 40.62
C LEU A 15 -10.09 -44.29 40.67
N SER A 16 -9.75 -44.93 39.54
CA SER A 16 -9.41 -46.36 39.32
C SER A 16 -10.57 -47.37 39.07
N THR A 17 -10.46 -48.45 38.27
CA THR A 17 -9.63 -48.79 37.08
C THR A 17 -10.21 -50.00 36.31
N TRP A 18 -9.83 -50.15 35.03
CA TRP A 18 -9.69 -51.41 34.25
C TRP A 18 -10.91 -52.26 33.77
N VAL A 19 -11.03 -52.28 32.43
CA VAL A 19 -11.43 -53.35 31.49
C VAL A 19 -11.86 -54.73 32.04
N GLY A 20 -13.04 -55.19 31.59
CA GLY A 20 -13.46 -56.60 31.47
C GLY A 20 -13.96 -56.92 30.05
N ARG A 21 -13.90 -58.18 29.59
CA ARG A 21 -14.03 -58.56 28.15
C ARG A 21 -15.23 -59.45 27.81
N ARG A 22 -15.74 -59.22 26.59
CA ARG A 22 -16.49 -60.16 25.69
C ARG A 22 -17.88 -60.60 26.17
N LYS A 23 -18.86 -61.03 25.35
CA LYS A 23 -19.15 -61.18 23.90
C LYS A 23 -19.92 -62.50 23.78
N ILE A 24 -21.12 -62.47 23.20
CA ILE A 24 -21.75 -63.42 22.23
C ILE A 24 -23.27 -63.09 22.24
N ASN A 25 -23.90 -62.66 21.14
CA ASN A 25 -24.37 -63.43 19.95
C ASN A 25 -25.47 -64.47 20.32
N SER A 26 -26.52 -64.73 19.54
CA SER A 26 -27.18 -64.04 18.40
C SER A 26 -28.69 -64.43 18.45
N GLU A 27 -29.65 -64.31 17.52
CA GLU A 27 -29.80 -64.32 16.04
C GLU A 27 -31.04 -63.44 15.67
N HIS A 28 -31.25 -62.84 14.48
CA HIS A 28 -31.58 -63.42 13.15
C HIS A 28 -32.91 -64.23 13.10
N ARG A 29 -33.75 -64.18 12.06
CA ARG A 29 -33.93 -63.24 10.90
C ARG A 29 -35.33 -63.56 10.28
N ASP A 30 -35.96 -62.74 9.43
CA ASP A 30 -36.08 -62.90 7.95
C ASP A 30 -37.42 -62.30 7.45
N ARG A 31 -37.74 -62.18 6.15
CA ARG A 31 -36.97 -61.62 4.99
C ARG A 31 -37.90 -61.44 3.76
N GLY A 32 -37.47 -60.58 2.82
CA GLY A 32 -38.05 -60.42 1.47
C GLY A 32 -39.18 -59.39 1.38
N GLY A 33 -39.32 -58.58 0.32
CA GLY A 33 -38.45 -58.25 -0.83
C GLY A 33 -38.90 -56.87 -1.37
N THR A 34 -38.19 -56.11 -2.21
CA THR A 34 -37.15 -56.37 -3.21
C THR A 34 -36.32 -55.08 -3.44
N VAL A 35 -35.35 -55.11 -4.37
CA VAL A 35 -34.51 -53.98 -4.85
C VAL A 35 -33.43 -53.49 -3.86
N GLY A 36 -32.18 -53.42 -4.33
CA GLY A 36 -31.07 -52.81 -3.59
C GLY A 36 -29.68 -53.21 -4.10
N SER A 37 -29.06 -52.39 -4.94
CA SER A 37 -27.63 -52.50 -5.25
C SER A 37 -26.81 -51.80 -4.16
N THR A 38 -26.28 -52.58 -3.20
CA THR A 38 -25.66 -52.04 -1.99
C THR A 38 -24.31 -51.37 -2.26
N THR A 39 -24.28 -50.04 -2.29
CA THR A 39 -23.02 -49.27 -2.17
C THR A 39 -22.45 -49.43 -0.76
N MET A 40 -21.19 -49.85 -0.63
CA MET A 40 -20.54 -50.01 0.68
C MET A 40 -20.23 -48.66 1.35
N ASP A 41 -20.63 -48.52 2.61
CA ASP A 41 -20.36 -47.33 3.44
C ASP A 41 -18.98 -47.41 4.14
N GLY A 42 -17.95 -47.77 3.36
CA GLY A 42 -16.61 -48.17 3.83
C GLY A 42 -15.59 -47.03 3.99
N GLY A 43 -16.02 -45.82 4.37
CA GLY A 43 -15.16 -44.64 4.39
C GLY A 43 -14.11 -44.60 5.51
N LEU A 44 -12.88 -44.22 5.16
CA LEU A 44 -11.76 -43.93 6.08
C LEU A 44 -12.21 -42.98 7.20
N ARG A 45 -12.01 -43.31 8.48
CA ARG A 45 -12.41 -42.40 9.58
C ARG A 45 -11.30 -41.41 9.95
N CYS A 46 -11.69 -40.16 10.15
CA CYS A 46 -10.77 -39.12 10.61
C CYS A 46 -10.39 -39.31 12.10
N PRO A 47 -9.09 -39.35 12.46
CA PRO A 47 -8.67 -39.48 13.86
C PRO A 47 -9.15 -38.30 14.73
N GLU A 48 -9.13 -37.06 14.22
CA GLU A 48 -9.52 -35.85 14.96
C GLU A 48 -11.04 -35.71 15.23
N CYS A 49 -11.92 -36.44 14.53
CA CYS A 49 -13.38 -36.22 14.66
C CYS A 49 -14.28 -37.45 14.42
N GLY A 50 -13.73 -38.63 14.17
CA GLY A 50 -14.45 -39.90 14.03
C GLY A 50 -15.37 -40.06 12.81
N LYS A 51 -15.63 -38.99 12.05
CA LYS A 51 -16.48 -39.02 10.85
C LYS A 51 -15.75 -39.67 9.67
N SER A 52 -16.52 -40.25 8.75
CA SER A 52 -15.99 -40.83 7.51
C SER A 52 -15.47 -39.77 6.55
N ILE A 53 -14.46 -40.17 5.81
CA ILE A 53 -13.85 -39.53 4.66
C ILE A 53 -14.12 -40.52 3.50
N PRO A 54 -14.80 -40.12 2.42
CA PRO A 54 -15.05 -41.02 1.31
C PRO A 54 -13.72 -41.44 0.68
N ALA A 55 -13.52 -42.75 0.57
CA ALA A 55 -12.30 -43.33 0.03
C ALA A 55 -12.42 -43.45 -1.50
N TYR A 56 -11.76 -42.54 -2.23
CA TYR A 56 -11.56 -42.64 -3.67
C TYR A 56 -10.11 -43.04 -3.92
N ALA A 57 -9.88 -44.35 -4.04
CA ALA A 57 -8.56 -44.90 -4.28
C ALA A 57 -8.25 -44.93 -5.78
N GLU A 58 -7.27 -44.15 -6.25
CA GLU A 58 -6.43 -44.50 -7.43
C GLU A 58 -5.22 -43.56 -7.70
N ARG A 59 -4.50 -43.06 -6.67
CA ARG A 59 -3.05 -42.66 -6.73
C ARG A 59 -2.55 -42.11 -5.37
N PRO A 60 -1.22 -42.05 -5.14
CA PRO A 60 -0.65 -41.72 -3.83
C PRO A 60 -0.45 -40.21 -3.62
N TRP A 61 -1.16 -39.64 -2.65
CA TRP A 61 -0.77 -38.41 -1.97
C TRP A 61 -0.72 -38.67 -0.46
N ASP A 62 0.33 -38.19 0.23
CA ASP A 62 0.66 -38.61 1.60
C ASP A 62 -0.40 -38.24 2.65
N ARG A 63 -1.35 -37.35 2.34
CA ARG A 63 -2.39 -36.88 3.26
C ARG A 63 -3.71 -36.56 2.55
N VAL A 64 -4.84 -36.85 3.21
CA VAL A 64 -6.21 -36.50 2.79
C VAL A 64 -6.86 -35.60 3.86
N MET A 65 -7.54 -34.53 3.46
CA MET A 65 -8.24 -33.63 4.39
C MET A 65 -9.64 -34.15 4.73
N CYS A 66 -9.99 -34.20 6.02
CA CYS A 66 -11.34 -34.57 6.46
C CYS A 66 -12.34 -33.42 6.26
N PHE A 67 -13.35 -33.66 5.41
CA PHE A 67 -14.46 -32.72 5.15
C PHE A 67 -15.25 -32.25 6.38
N ALA A 68 -15.15 -32.95 7.52
CA ALA A 68 -15.92 -32.64 8.72
C ALA A 68 -15.23 -31.68 9.72
N CYS A 69 -13.90 -31.59 9.69
CA CYS A 69 -13.12 -30.74 10.62
C CYS A 69 -12.00 -29.93 9.92
N GLY A 70 -11.50 -30.41 8.77
CA GLY A 70 -10.35 -29.83 8.06
C GLY A 70 -9.00 -30.41 8.49
N ALA A 71 -8.96 -31.46 9.32
CA ALA A 71 -7.71 -32.13 9.70
C ALA A 71 -7.13 -32.95 8.53
N TRP A 72 -5.80 -32.96 8.42
CA TRP A 72 -5.05 -33.76 7.44
C TRP A 72 -4.68 -35.13 8.01
N VAL A 73 -5.17 -36.20 7.39
CA VAL A 73 -4.97 -37.60 7.80
C VAL A 73 -3.92 -38.24 6.90
N SER A 74 -2.93 -38.95 7.44
CA SER A 74 -1.85 -39.56 6.64
C SER A 74 -2.29 -40.82 5.90
N ALA A 75 -1.70 -41.03 4.71
CA ALA A 75 -2.00 -42.15 3.82
C ALA A 75 -1.64 -43.52 4.42
N ASP A 76 -0.68 -43.60 5.33
CA ASP A 76 -0.28 -44.88 5.95
C ASP A 76 -1.35 -45.44 6.90
N ILE A 77 -2.08 -44.55 7.61
CA ILE A 77 -3.25 -44.94 8.40
C ILE A 77 -4.36 -45.48 7.48
N ALA A 78 -4.54 -44.84 6.32
CA ALA A 78 -5.51 -45.31 5.32
C ALA A 78 -5.12 -46.67 4.72
N ARG A 79 -3.83 -46.88 4.43
CA ARG A 79 -3.30 -48.13 3.87
C ARG A 79 -3.48 -49.31 4.84
N GLN A 80 -3.08 -49.15 6.11
CA GLN A 80 -3.27 -50.17 7.14
C GLN A 80 -4.77 -50.49 7.38
N THR A 81 -5.64 -49.48 7.31
CA THR A 81 -7.09 -49.69 7.44
C THR A 81 -7.66 -50.46 6.25
N TRP A 82 -7.17 -50.20 5.03
CA TRP A 82 -7.58 -50.91 3.82
C TRP A 82 -7.11 -52.37 3.82
N GLU A 83 -5.83 -52.61 4.10
CA GLU A 83 -5.23 -53.96 4.16
C GLU A 83 -5.95 -54.86 5.19
N GLN A 84 -6.34 -54.30 6.34
CA GLN A 84 -7.13 -55.01 7.36
C GLN A 84 -8.56 -55.33 6.90
N LEU A 85 -9.18 -54.47 6.07
CA LEU A 85 -10.53 -54.70 5.54
C LEU A 85 -10.54 -55.74 4.40
N GLU A 86 -9.52 -55.77 3.54
CA GLU A 86 -9.40 -56.81 2.49
C GLU A 86 -9.08 -58.18 3.10
N ALA A 87 -8.18 -58.25 4.09
CA ALA A 87 -7.92 -59.49 4.83
C ALA A 87 -9.17 -60.02 5.55
N ALA A 88 -9.99 -59.13 6.12
CA ALA A 88 -11.27 -59.50 6.72
C ALA A 88 -12.34 -59.93 5.68
N ARG A 89 -12.25 -59.45 4.42
CA ARG A 89 -13.17 -59.85 3.35
C ARG A 89 -12.86 -61.24 2.82
N ALA A 90 -11.58 -61.53 2.53
CA ALA A 90 -11.15 -62.86 2.06
C ALA A 90 -11.59 -63.98 3.02
N ALA A 91 -11.37 -63.78 4.33
CA ALA A 91 -11.79 -64.73 5.36
C ALA A 91 -13.32 -64.87 5.56
N ALA A 92 -14.12 -63.96 4.99
CA ALA A 92 -15.59 -64.04 4.98
C ALA A 92 -16.12 -64.68 3.69
N ASP A 93 -15.47 -64.40 2.55
CA ASP A 93 -15.81 -64.98 1.25
C ASP A 93 -15.54 -66.51 1.25
N ASP A 94 -14.42 -66.97 1.84
CA ASP A 94 -14.12 -68.41 2.04
C ASP A 94 -15.19 -69.14 2.90
N ALA A 95 -15.76 -68.44 3.89
CA ALA A 95 -16.75 -69.01 4.80
C ALA A 95 -18.16 -69.11 4.20
N ALA A 96 -18.42 -68.43 3.08
CA ALA A 96 -19.73 -68.42 2.41
C ALA A 96 -19.89 -69.51 1.34
N ALA A 97 -18.83 -70.29 1.06
CA ALA A 97 -18.81 -71.29 -0.01
C ALA A 97 -19.37 -72.67 0.39
N ALA A 98 -19.87 -72.84 1.61
CA ALA A 98 -20.32 -74.13 2.16
C ALA A 98 -21.82 -74.16 2.52
N GLU A 99 -22.49 -75.20 2.00
CA GLU A 99 -23.87 -75.69 2.29
C GLU A 99 -25.07 -75.01 1.58
N PRO A 100 -26.19 -75.77 1.32
CA PRO A 100 -27.19 -75.43 0.30
C PRO A 100 -28.64 -75.20 0.82
N GLN A 101 -29.58 -74.88 -0.09
CA GLN A 101 -30.94 -74.41 0.21
C GLN A 101 -32.04 -75.51 0.19
N VAL A 102 -33.11 -75.32 0.97
CA VAL A 102 -34.47 -75.92 0.82
C VAL A 102 -35.54 -74.84 1.17
N ALA A 103 -36.83 -75.02 0.81
CA ALA A 103 -37.87 -73.98 0.80
C ALA A 103 -39.29 -74.43 1.28
N ALA A 104 -40.29 -73.53 1.17
CA ALA A 104 -41.76 -73.69 1.40
C ALA A 104 -42.24 -73.62 2.90
N GLU A 105 -43.48 -73.23 3.29
CA GLU A 105 -44.65 -72.56 2.63
C GLU A 105 -45.71 -72.07 3.68
N SER A 106 -46.58 -71.10 3.33
CA SER A 106 -47.88 -70.71 4.01
C SER A 106 -47.82 -70.16 5.48
N GLU A 107 -48.84 -69.55 6.11
CA GLU A 107 -50.32 -69.46 5.88
C GLU A 107 -50.94 -68.06 6.23
N TYR A 108 -52.22 -67.94 6.66
CA TYR A 108 -53.12 -66.77 6.41
C TYR A 108 -53.81 -66.09 7.63
N ALA A 109 -54.18 -64.80 7.48
CA ALA A 109 -55.21 -64.01 8.23
C ALA A 109 -55.01 -63.79 9.77
N ALA A 110 -55.66 -62.84 10.47
CA ALA A 110 -56.60 -61.74 10.17
C ALA A 110 -56.16 -60.48 10.99
N LEU A 111 -56.76 -59.26 11.00
CA LEU A 111 -58.17 -58.84 11.06
C LEU A 111 -58.24 -57.31 10.80
N ALA A 112 -59.38 -56.75 10.33
CA ALA A 112 -59.51 -55.30 10.07
C ALA A 112 -60.89 -54.70 10.39
N ALA A 113 -60.95 -53.80 11.38
CA ALA A 113 -62.02 -52.82 11.66
C ALA A 113 -61.48 -51.79 12.70
N ALA A 114 -61.96 -50.54 12.84
CA ALA A 114 -63.11 -49.87 12.23
C ALA A 114 -62.83 -48.37 11.93
N ARG A 115 -63.78 -47.71 11.24
CA ARG A 115 -63.93 -46.24 11.14
C ARG A 115 -64.89 -45.74 12.26
N HIS A 116 -65.18 -44.47 12.55
CA HIS A 116 -65.00 -43.18 11.83
C HIS A 116 -65.20 -41.96 12.77
N TRP A 117 -65.41 -40.74 12.20
CA TRP A 117 -65.77 -39.45 12.84
C TRP A 117 -64.64 -38.70 13.60
N ALA A 118 -64.52 -37.36 13.60
CA ALA A 118 -65.17 -36.30 12.79
C ALA A 118 -64.25 -35.05 12.67
N ARG A 119 -64.59 -34.09 11.79
CA ARG A 119 -63.92 -32.77 11.63
C ARG A 119 -64.65 -31.66 12.40
N PRO A 120 -63.92 -30.61 12.83
CA PRO A 120 -64.36 -29.23 12.58
C PRO A 120 -63.27 -28.36 11.91
N ALA A 121 -63.57 -27.08 11.65
CA ALA A 121 -62.80 -26.14 10.84
C ALA A 121 -62.10 -25.02 11.68
N PRO A 122 -61.13 -24.26 11.13
CA PRO A 122 -60.26 -23.38 11.92
C PRO A 122 -60.78 -21.93 12.09
N LYS A 123 -60.35 -21.26 13.17
CA LYS A 123 -60.46 -19.79 13.38
C LYS A 123 -59.22 -19.24 14.14
N PRO A 124 -58.98 -17.91 14.13
CA PRO A 124 -57.61 -17.36 14.20
C PRO A 124 -57.19 -16.81 15.57
N HIS A 125 -55.88 -16.58 15.73
CA HIS A 125 -55.30 -15.76 16.80
C HIS A 125 -54.72 -14.45 16.26
N SER A 126 -55.05 -13.32 16.90
CA SER A 126 -54.69 -11.97 16.49
C SER A 126 -53.44 -11.45 17.21
N ALA A 127 -52.41 -11.08 16.45
CA ALA A 127 -51.22 -10.42 16.99
C ALA A 127 -51.47 -8.91 17.19
N ALA A 128 -52.09 -8.53 18.31
CA ALA A 128 -52.46 -7.13 18.60
C ALA A 128 -51.86 -6.56 19.91
N GLY A 129 -51.31 -7.39 20.81
CA GLY A 129 -50.89 -6.95 22.14
C GLY A 129 -49.56 -6.20 22.25
N LEU A 130 -48.65 -6.35 21.28
CA LEU A 130 -47.24 -5.95 21.45
C LEU A 130 -46.89 -4.54 20.93
N TYR A 131 -47.71 -3.96 20.05
CA TYR A 131 -47.40 -2.68 19.40
C TYR A 131 -47.76 -1.44 20.24
N ILE A 132 -48.72 -1.55 21.17
CA ILE A 132 -49.21 -0.39 21.94
C ILE A 132 -48.17 0.09 22.98
N ALA A 133 -47.43 -0.83 23.60
CA ALA A 133 -46.41 -0.49 24.60
C ALA A 133 -45.24 0.34 24.00
N VAL A 134 -44.78 -0.03 22.80
CA VAL A 134 -43.63 0.62 22.15
C VAL A 134 -43.97 2.05 21.70
N ALA A 135 -45.19 2.28 21.20
CA ALA A 135 -45.63 3.59 20.74
C ALA A 135 -45.70 4.64 21.87
N VAL A 136 -46.18 4.24 23.06
CA VAL A 136 -46.32 5.15 24.21
C VAL A 136 -44.96 5.62 24.74
N CYS A 137 -43.95 4.73 24.78
CA CYS A 137 -42.60 5.10 25.20
C CYS A 137 -41.91 6.07 24.22
N ALA A 138 -42.15 5.91 22.90
CA ALA A 138 -41.58 6.81 21.89
C ALA A 138 -42.15 8.24 21.99
N ALA A 139 -43.46 8.38 22.22
CA ALA A 139 -44.12 9.68 22.36
C ALA A 139 -43.61 10.48 23.58
N ALA A 140 -43.42 9.80 24.73
CA ALA A 140 -42.91 10.42 25.95
C ALA A 140 -41.48 10.98 25.79
N ALA A 141 -40.60 10.25 25.08
CA ALA A 141 -39.24 10.70 24.81
C ALA A 141 -39.19 11.94 23.90
N GLY A 142 -40.02 11.97 22.84
CA GLY A 142 -40.11 13.11 21.92
C GLY A 142 -40.60 14.40 22.58
N ALA A 143 -41.59 14.30 23.47
CA ALA A 143 -42.10 15.44 24.23
C ALA A 143 -41.04 16.05 25.16
N LEU A 144 -40.23 15.21 25.82
CA LEU A 144 -39.17 15.68 26.72
C LEU A 144 -38.04 16.39 25.95
N ALA A 145 -37.66 15.89 24.77
CA ALA A 145 -36.66 16.54 23.91
C ALA A 145 -37.12 17.93 23.41
N MET A 146 -38.38 18.05 22.98
CA MET A 146 -38.98 19.33 22.59
C MET A 146 -39.02 20.34 23.75
N ALA A 147 -39.36 19.90 24.96
CA ALA A 147 -39.41 20.75 26.15
C ALA A 147 -38.03 21.28 26.60
N VAL A 148 -36.95 20.57 26.26
CA VAL A 148 -35.56 21.04 26.45
C VAL A 148 -35.18 22.05 25.36
N LEU A 149 -35.47 21.73 24.09
CA LEU A 149 -35.15 22.60 22.94
C LEU A 149 -35.89 23.95 22.96
N MET A 150 -37.11 24.01 23.49
CA MET A 150 -37.86 25.26 23.64
C MET A 150 -37.46 26.08 24.88
N ARG A 151 -36.44 25.67 25.65
CA ARG A 151 -35.95 26.38 26.84
C ARG A 151 -34.59 27.08 26.69
N SER A 152 -33.91 26.92 25.55
CA SER A 152 -32.64 27.59 25.25
C SER A 152 -32.81 28.91 24.49
N GLY A 153 -33.91 29.64 24.75
CA GLY A 153 -34.38 30.77 23.95
C GLY A 153 -34.35 32.14 24.63
N GLU A 154 -33.50 32.35 25.64
CA GLU A 154 -33.35 33.65 26.30
C GLU A 154 -31.89 33.88 26.73
N GLY A 155 -31.40 35.12 26.55
CA GLY A 155 -29.98 35.43 26.62
C GLY A 155 -29.40 35.44 28.05
N ARG A 156 -28.53 34.48 28.34
CA ARG A 156 -27.55 34.54 29.43
C ARG A 156 -26.15 34.33 28.84
N GLU A 157 -25.25 35.29 29.07
CA GLU A 157 -23.82 35.08 28.82
C GLU A 157 -23.33 33.89 29.66
N ASP A 158 -22.59 32.97 29.07
CA ASP A 158 -21.95 31.88 29.82
C ASP A 158 -20.82 32.46 30.70
N PRO A 159 -20.86 32.30 32.04
CA PRO A 159 -19.79 32.74 32.92
C PRO A 159 -18.44 32.08 32.59
N LEU A 160 -18.43 30.85 32.07
CA LEU A 160 -17.20 30.17 31.67
C LEU A 160 -16.60 30.81 30.40
N ALA A 161 -17.41 31.11 29.39
CA ALA A 161 -16.95 31.85 28.21
C ALA A 161 -16.36 33.22 28.57
N LYS A 162 -17.01 33.94 29.50
CA LYS A 162 -16.54 35.24 30.01
C LYS A 162 -15.22 35.11 30.79
N GLN A 163 -15.07 34.07 31.60
CA GLN A 163 -13.84 33.78 32.34
C GLN A 163 -12.68 33.40 31.41
N VAL A 164 -12.91 32.54 30.42
CA VAL A 164 -11.89 32.13 29.44
C VAL A 164 -11.43 33.31 28.59
N LEU A 165 -12.35 34.15 28.13
CA LEU A 165 -12.00 35.34 27.34
C LEU A 165 -11.20 36.37 28.17
N ALA A 166 -11.54 36.57 29.44
CA ALA A 166 -10.78 37.43 30.35
C ALA A 166 -9.35 36.91 30.55
N LEU A 167 -9.18 35.65 30.97
CA LEU A 167 -7.87 35.03 31.16
C LEU A 167 -7.02 35.04 29.88
N LYS A 168 -7.65 34.83 28.71
CA LYS A 168 -6.98 34.90 27.40
C LYS A 168 -6.48 36.32 27.11
N THR A 169 -7.31 37.33 27.39
CA THR A 169 -6.95 38.75 27.18
C THR A 169 -5.81 39.18 28.12
N GLU A 170 -5.83 38.74 29.39
CA GLU A 170 -4.74 38.95 30.34
C GLU A 170 -3.44 38.27 29.87
N ALA A 171 -3.53 37.02 29.40
CA ALA A 171 -2.38 36.29 28.89
C ALA A 171 -1.79 36.95 27.64
N GLU A 172 -2.62 37.42 26.70
CA GLU A 172 -2.19 38.15 25.50
C GLU A 172 -1.52 39.50 25.86
N ALA A 173 -2.01 40.21 26.88
CA ALA A 173 -1.35 41.42 27.40
C ALA A 173 0.02 41.12 28.02
N LEU A 174 0.15 40.02 28.79
CA LEU A 174 1.43 39.58 29.39
C LEU A 174 2.44 39.07 28.35
N VAL A 175 2.00 38.54 27.20
CA VAL A 175 2.89 38.32 26.05
C VAL A 175 3.37 39.65 25.48
N GLY A 176 2.47 40.64 25.36
CA GLY A 176 2.80 41.99 24.89
C GLY A 176 3.82 42.74 25.75
N SER A 177 3.83 42.53 27.07
CA SER A 177 4.83 43.07 28.00
C SER A 177 6.10 42.22 28.12
N GLY A 178 6.16 41.04 27.48
CA GLY A 178 7.29 40.11 27.57
C GLY A 178 7.34 39.24 28.82
N GLN A 179 6.30 39.29 29.67
CA GLN A 179 6.13 38.49 30.90
C GLN A 179 5.70 37.05 30.59
N LEU A 180 6.50 36.34 29.78
CA LEU A 180 6.13 35.07 29.15
C LEU A 180 5.76 33.94 30.13
N ALA A 181 6.38 33.91 31.33
CA ALA A 181 6.09 32.91 32.36
C ALA A 181 4.69 33.11 32.96
N GLU A 182 4.35 34.35 33.30
CA GLU A 182 3.06 34.75 33.85
C GLU A 182 1.95 34.60 32.79
N ALA A 183 2.25 34.91 31.52
CA ALA A 183 1.37 34.63 30.38
C ALA A 183 1.07 33.12 30.25
N HIS A 184 2.09 32.26 30.34
CA HIS A 184 1.91 30.81 30.31
C HIS A 184 1.05 30.31 31.48
N GLU A 185 1.20 30.87 32.69
CA GLU A 185 0.35 30.54 33.83
C GLU A 185 -1.12 30.92 33.58
N ARG A 186 -1.42 32.11 33.06
CA ARG A 186 -2.80 32.51 32.70
C ARG A 186 -3.42 31.57 31.66
N TYR A 187 -2.63 31.10 30.69
CA TYR A 187 -3.08 30.06 29.77
C TYR A 187 -3.29 28.67 30.43
N GLN A 188 -2.55 28.32 31.49
CA GLN A 188 -2.84 27.12 32.28
C GLN A 188 -4.11 27.25 33.13
N GLN A 189 -4.44 28.45 33.63
CA GLN A 189 -5.67 28.72 34.37
C GLN A 189 -6.92 28.53 33.49
N ILE A 190 -6.82 28.75 32.16
CA ILE A 190 -7.89 28.42 31.20
C ILE A 190 -8.15 26.91 31.16
N GLU A 191 -7.11 26.07 31.08
CA GLU A 191 -7.25 24.61 31.09
C GLU A 191 -7.87 24.10 32.40
N GLN A 192 -7.51 24.71 33.53
CA GLN A 192 -8.11 24.38 34.83
C GLN A 192 -9.60 24.76 34.90
N ALA A 193 -10.00 25.90 34.31
CA ALA A 193 -11.40 26.35 34.29
C ALA A 193 -12.33 25.43 33.47
N ILE A 194 -11.80 24.80 32.42
CA ILE A 194 -12.56 23.89 31.53
C ILE A 194 -12.39 22.41 31.87
N ALA A 195 -11.52 22.04 32.82
CA ALA A 195 -11.20 20.67 33.16
C ALA A 195 -12.47 19.85 33.51
N GLY A 196 -12.69 18.74 32.80
CA GLY A 196 -13.85 17.87 32.99
C GLY A 196 -15.19 18.42 32.48
N ARG A 197 -15.21 19.53 31.72
CA ARG A 197 -16.44 20.13 31.16
C ARG A 197 -16.55 19.89 29.66
N GLU A 198 -17.75 19.58 29.19
CA GLU A 198 -18.04 19.44 27.76
C GLU A 198 -18.39 20.80 27.14
N ILE A 199 -17.54 21.32 26.26
CA ILE A 199 -17.71 22.63 25.63
C ILE A 199 -18.57 22.49 24.37
N THR A 200 -19.84 22.87 24.47
CA THR A 200 -20.82 22.83 23.36
C THR A 200 -20.81 24.10 22.49
N ASP A 201 -20.54 25.27 23.06
CA ASP A 201 -20.42 26.55 22.34
C ASP A 201 -19.22 26.55 21.36
N PRO A 202 -19.44 26.78 20.04
CA PRO A 202 -18.37 26.95 19.06
C PRO A 202 -17.36 28.06 19.37
N ASN A 203 -17.82 29.22 19.85
CA ASN A 203 -16.97 30.39 20.07
C ASN A 203 -16.04 30.17 21.27
N LEU A 204 -16.56 29.55 22.34
CA LEU A 204 -15.74 29.12 23.47
C LEU A 204 -14.73 28.04 23.07
N ARG A 205 -15.14 27.08 22.23
CA ARG A 205 -14.25 26.02 21.71
C ARG A 205 -13.09 26.59 20.91
N GLU A 206 -13.33 27.58 20.05
CA GLU A 206 -12.28 28.27 19.29
C GLU A 206 -11.33 29.06 20.19
N ASN A 207 -11.86 29.80 21.18
CA ASN A 207 -11.02 30.53 22.14
C ASN A 207 -10.13 29.61 22.99
N VAL A 208 -10.67 28.45 23.42
CA VAL A 208 -9.89 27.41 24.13
C VAL A 208 -8.83 26.80 23.22
N GLN A 209 -9.15 26.48 21.97
CA GLN A 209 -8.19 25.91 21.03
C GLN A 209 -7.05 26.90 20.71
N SER A 210 -7.39 28.18 20.55
CA SER A 210 -6.42 29.28 20.41
C SER A 210 -5.51 29.41 21.65
N ALA A 211 -6.10 29.37 22.85
CA ALA A 211 -5.38 29.41 24.12
C ALA A 211 -4.40 28.23 24.29
N ARG A 212 -4.80 27.00 23.93
CA ARG A 212 -3.92 25.81 23.95
C ARG A 212 -2.70 26.00 23.05
N SER A 213 -2.93 26.38 21.79
CA SER A 213 -1.85 26.62 20.84
C SER A 213 -0.96 27.82 21.21
N ALA A 214 -1.47 28.82 21.93
CA ALA A 214 -0.65 29.91 22.49
C ALA A 214 0.21 29.42 23.68
N ARG A 215 -0.38 28.64 24.59
CA ARG A 215 0.30 28.01 25.74
C ARG A 215 1.47 27.13 25.30
N GLU A 216 1.28 26.28 24.30
CA GLU A 216 2.32 25.38 23.79
C GLU A 216 3.51 26.15 23.19
N ARG A 217 3.24 27.19 22.39
CA ARG A 217 4.30 28.06 21.86
C ARG A 217 5.06 28.79 22.98
N LEU A 218 4.37 29.25 24.03
CA LEU A 218 5.02 29.85 25.20
C LEU A 218 5.84 28.85 26.01
N PHE A 219 5.35 27.63 26.17
CA PHE A 219 6.06 26.56 26.87
C PHE A 219 7.40 26.25 26.20
N GLU A 220 7.42 26.06 24.87
CA GLU A 220 8.67 25.82 24.14
C GLU A 220 9.64 27.01 24.23
N ILE A 221 9.16 28.27 24.14
CA ILE A 221 10.00 29.46 24.30
C ILE A 221 10.61 29.55 25.72
N LEU A 222 9.87 29.16 26.76
CA LEU A 222 10.35 29.11 28.14
C LEU A 222 11.35 27.96 28.35
N LEU A 223 11.07 26.78 27.77
CA LEU A 223 11.94 25.61 27.80
C LEU A 223 13.28 25.91 27.11
N GLU A 224 13.25 26.61 25.98
CA GLU A 224 14.44 26.98 25.22
C GLU A 224 15.26 28.09 25.89
N ARG A 225 14.61 29.07 26.55
CA ARG A 225 15.31 30.02 27.44
C ARG A 225 16.01 29.30 28.60
N HIS A 226 15.38 28.26 29.16
CA HIS A 226 15.97 27.47 30.24
C HIS A 226 17.14 26.60 29.76
N ARG A 227 17.07 26.04 28.54
CA ARG A 227 18.18 25.31 27.90
C ARG A 227 19.37 26.22 27.52
N THR A 228 19.08 27.42 27.03
CA THR A 228 20.11 28.38 26.57
C THR A 228 20.69 29.24 27.70
N GLY A 229 20.17 29.11 28.94
CA GLY A 229 20.69 29.79 30.12
C GLY A 229 20.45 31.30 30.14
N GLN A 230 19.53 31.82 29.34
CA GLN A 230 19.23 33.25 29.27
C GLN A 230 18.33 33.69 30.45
N PRO A 231 18.79 34.61 31.32
CA PRO A 231 17.93 35.16 32.37
C PRO A 231 16.81 36.03 31.75
N ALA A 232 15.65 36.03 32.40
CA ALA A 232 14.56 36.93 31.99
C ALA A 232 14.95 38.39 32.23
N ALA A 233 14.81 39.23 31.20
CA ALA A 233 15.11 40.66 31.28
C ALA A 233 14.04 41.40 32.11
N GLN A 234 14.26 41.51 33.42
CA GLN A 234 13.53 42.46 34.26
C GLN A 234 14.04 43.87 34.00
N THR A 235 13.13 44.80 33.69
CA THR A 235 13.43 46.24 33.60
C THR A 235 13.74 46.78 35.00
N ALA A 236 14.86 47.49 35.15
CA ALA A 236 15.37 47.94 36.44
C ALA A 236 14.52 49.06 37.09
N ALA A 237 14.47 49.02 38.42
CA ALA A 237 14.08 50.12 39.31
C ALA A 237 14.95 50.04 40.59
N ASP A 238 15.17 51.17 41.25
CA ASP A 238 16.28 51.36 42.20
C ASP A 238 16.11 50.74 43.61
N GLY A 239 17.22 50.39 44.25
CA GLY A 239 17.27 50.08 45.70
C GLY A 239 18.51 49.26 46.15
N PRO A 240 19.37 49.77 47.06
CA PRO A 240 20.54 49.04 47.57
C PRO A 240 20.35 48.39 48.96
N ALA A 241 21.22 47.41 49.28
CA ALA A 241 21.37 46.68 50.57
C ALA A 241 20.25 45.63 50.88
N THR A 242 20.44 44.58 51.72
CA THR A 242 21.50 44.29 52.72
C THR A 242 21.65 42.76 53.00
N ARG A 243 22.89 42.27 53.12
CA ARG A 243 23.46 41.29 54.11
C ARG A 243 22.66 40.04 54.61
N ALA A 244 23.31 38.86 54.53
CA ALA A 244 23.25 37.68 55.46
C ALA A 244 21.96 36.78 55.49
N THR A 245 21.95 35.49 55.93
CA THR A 245 22.98 34.43 56.22
C THR A 245 22.31 33.04 56.44
N ALA A 246 23.00 31.95 56.01
CA ALA A 246 23.15 30.59 56.64
C ALA A 246 21.96 29.69 57.09
N GLY A 247 22.23 28.38 57.23
CA GLY A 247 21.33 27.28 57.68
C GLY A 247 20.97 26.32 56.53
N ASP A 248 21.45 25.07 56.40
CA ASP A 248 21.71 23.93 57.33
C ASP A 248 20.42 23.30 57.90
N ALA A 249 20.23 21.97 58.01
CA ALA A 249 21.08 20.78 57.75
C ALA A 249 20.18 19.62 57.23
N VAL A 250 20.61 18.73 56.30
CA VAL A 250 21.37 17.47 56.49
C VAL A 250 20.83 16.51 57.56
N ALA A 251 20.42 15.30 57.12
CA ALA A 251 20.43 14.05 57.90
C ALA A 251 20.56 12.84 56.94
N VAL A 252 21.43 11.87 57.26
CA VAL A 252 21.75 10.68 56.46
C VAL A 252 22.03 9.50 57.39
N GLU A 253 21.50 8.30 57.09
CA GLU A 253 22.19 6.99 57.02
C GLU A 253 21.13 5.88 56.69
N LYS A 254 21.37 4.77 55.96
CA LYS A 254 22.48 3.78 55.85
C LYS A 254 22.61 2.85 57.09
N PRO A 255 23.36 1.72 57.04
CA PRO A 255 24.17 1.14 55.94
C PRO A 255 23.64 -0.29 55.53
N ASP A 256 24.28 -1.20 54.77
CA ASP A 256 25.50 -1.18 53.93
C ASP A 256 25.31 -2.09 52.65
N GLU A 257 26.14 -2.99 52.09
CA GLU A 257 27.50 -3.53 52.38
C GLU A 257 28.24 -4.03 51.10
N GLN A 258 29.59 -4.07 51.15
CA GLN A 258 30.61 -4.98 50.53
C GLN A 258 30.32 -5.79 49.22
N THR A 259 31.27 -5.99 48.27
CA THR A 259 32.70 -5.60 48.08
C THR A 259 33.06 -5.60 46.57
N LYS A 260 34.02 -4.75 46.14
CA LYS A 260 35.32 -5.10 45.51
C LYS A 260 35.99 -3.94 44.77
N GLU A 261 37.32 -3.99 44.71
CA GLU A 261 38.23 -3.03 44.06
C GLU A 261 38.74 -3.53 42.67
N PRO A 262 39.52 -2.73 41.89
CA PRO A 262 39.51 -2.81 40.43
C PRO A 262 40.44 -3.87 39.80
N LEU A 263 40.24 -4.12 38.50
CA LEU A 263 41.07 -5.01 37.68
C LEU A 263 41.76 -4.26 36.53
N VAL A 264 43.00 -4.70 36.24
CA VAL A 264 43.92 -4.12 35.26
C VAL A 264 43.63 -4.62 33.84
N LEU A 265 43.82 -3.77 32.84
CA LEU A 265 43.71 -4.13 31.41
C LEU A 265 44.99 -4.84 30.91
N PRO A 266 44.88 -5.99 30.20
CA PRO A 266 46.01 -6.61 29.51
C PRO A 266 46.31 -5.94 28.15
N PRO A 267 47.56 -6.02 27.63
CA PRO A 267 47.98 -5.34 26.41
C PRO A 267 47.63 -6.09 25.11
N VAL A 268 47.61 -5.34 24.00
CA VAL A 268 47.41 -5.84 22.62
C VAL A 268 48.78 -6.06 21.94
N PRO A 269 49.00 -7.15 21.18
CA PRO A 269 50.30 -7.47 20.58
C PRO A 269 50.58 -6.74 19.25
N SER A 270 51.87 -6.48 18.99
CA SER A 270 52.42 -5.91 17.74
C SER A 270 52.88 -6.98 16.74
N PRO A 271 52.97 -6.67 15.44
CA PRO A 271 53.68 -7.48 14.44
C PRO A 271 54.98 -6.84 13.91
N GLU A 272 56.05 -7.64 13.83
CA GLU A 272 57.24 -7.47 12.96
C GLU A 272 57.37 -8.78 12.13
N GLY A 273 57.96 -8.88 10.93
CA GLY A 273 58.68 -7.96 10.03
C GLY A 273 58.91 -8.73 8.69
N PRO A 274 60.10 -8.69 8.05
CA PRO A 274 60.77 -7.52 7.45
C PRO A 274 61.20 -7.77 5.96
N LEU A 275 61.95 -6.82 5.36
CA LEU A 275 62.66 -6.88 4.05
C LEU A 275 61.75 -6.82 2.78
N THR A 276 62.05 -6.13 1.67
CA THR A 276 63.28 -5.48 1.12
C THR A 276 62.93 -4.21 0.32
N ILE A 277 63.89 -3.28 0.13
CA ILE A 277 63.86 -2.24 -0.93
C ILE A 277 65.22 -2.24 -1.66
N ALA A 278 65.21 -2.15 -2.99
CA ALA A 278 66.41 -2.06 -3.83
C ALA A 278 66.79 -0.60 -4.19
N ARG A 279 68.06 -0.36 -4.51
CA ARG A 279 68.65 0.97 -4.79
C ARG A 279 68.76 1.29 -6.28
N SER A 280 68.65 2.57 -6.63
CA SER A 280 69.46 3.24 -7.66
C SER A 280 69.50 4.76 -7.41
N GLU A 281 70.54 5.45 -7.88
CA GLU A 281 70.95 6.78 -7.37
C GLU A 281 71.27 7.77 -8.54
N PRO A 282 72.03 8.90 -8.43
CA PRO A 282 71.53 10.23 -8.80
C PRO A 282 72.22 10.89 -10.02
N PRO A 283 71.87 12.15 -10.33
CA PRO A 283 72.87 13.24 -10.24
C PRO A 283 72.31 14.48 -9.50
N LYS A 284 73.00 15.00 -8.47
CA LYS A 284 74.12 15.98 -8.51
C LYS A 284 73.73 17.42 -8.90
N ALA A 285 74.15 18.36 -8.05
CA ALA A 285 74.24 19.79 -8.31
C ALA A 285 75.57 20.31 -7.69
N ASP A 286 76.19 21.33 -8.31
CA ASP A 286 77.48 21.90 -7.90
C ASP A 286 77.39 23.45 -7.74
N ALA A 287 78.45 24.07 -7.19
CA ALA A 287 78.40 25.33 -6.42
C ALA A 287 78.75 26.65 -7.19
N PRO A 288 78.58 27.86 -6.59
CA PRO A 288 78.54 29.15 -7.32
C PRO A 288 79.63 30.22 -6.99
N ALA A 289 79.74 31.26 -7.84
CA ALA A 289 80.25 32.63 -7.59
C ALA A 289 79.77 33.56 -8.76
N ALA A 290 79.28 34.81 -8.65
CA ALA A 290 79.61 36.03 -7.86
C ALA A 290 80.74 36.89 -8.49
N PRO A 291 80.81 38.25 -8.34
CA PRO A 291 79.99 39.19 -7.52
C PRO A 291 79.60 40.56 -8.20
N ALA A 292 79.20 41.55 -7.38
CA ALA A 292 79.21 43.04 -7.54
C ALA A 292 77.87 43.78 -7.86
N VAL A 293 77.56 44.99 -7.35
CA VAL A 293 78.09 45.79 -6.20
C VAL A 293 76.97 46.71 -5.63
N ALA A 294 77.14 47.16 -4.37
CA ALA A 294 76.22 47.88 -3.46
C ALA A 294 75.43 49.13 -3.93
N ALA A 295 74.29 49.38 -3.23
CA ALA A 295 73.87 50.69 -2.69
C ALA A 295 72.75 50.52 -1.62
N GLN A 296 72.48 51.54 -0.78
CA GLN A 296 71.46 51.51 0.30
C GLN A 296 70.41 52.64 0.17
N GLN A 297 69.13 52.30 0.41
CA GLN A 297 68.04 53.19 0.88
C GLN A 297 67.64 54.38 -0.04
N PRO A 298 66.49 55.09 0.18
CA PRO A 298 65.57 55.09 1.33
C PRO A 298 64.12 54.65 1.02
N ALA A 299 63.24 54.78 2.02
CA ALA A 299 61.82 54.44 1.92
C ALA A 299 61.00 55.52 1.17
N SER A 300 59.90 55.12 0.53
CA SER A 300 58.94 56.02 -0.09
C SER A 300 57.48 55.64 0.19
N VAL A 301 56.71 56.66 0.54
CA VAL A 301 55.25 56.89 0.50
C VAL A 301 54.33 55.74 0.04
N LYS A 302 53.24 55.51 0.80
CA LYS A 302 52.09 54.70 0.37
C LYS A 302 51.29 55.41 -0.73
N GLU A 303 51.07 54.74 -1.86
CA GLU A 303 50.05 55.17 -2.83
C GLU A 303 48.61 54.92 -2.34
N PRO A 304 47.60 55.67 -2.83
CA PRO A 304 46.19 55.38 -2.59
C PRO A 304 45.75 54.08 -3.29
N PRO A 305 44.70 53.40 -2.78
CA PRO A 305 44.13 52.24 -3.48
C PRO A 305 43.54 52.66 -4.84
N ALA A 306 43.83 51.87 -5.87
CA ALA A 306 43.30 52.07 -7.22
C ALA A 306 41.76 52.04 -7.25
N PRO A 307 41.10 52.77 -8.18
CA PRO A 307 39.66 52.75 -8.30
C PRO A 307 39.15 51.33 -8.58
N GLN A 308 38.04 50.96 -7.94
CA GLN A 308 37.44 49.63 -8.07
C GLN A 308 37.08 49.35 -9.53
N VAL A 309 37.71 48.32 -10.12
CA VAL A 309 37.38 47.84 -11.46
C VAL A 309 35.98 47.24 -11.41
N LEU A 310 35.03 47.85 -12.13
CA LEU A 310 33.68 47.32 -12.26
C LEU A 310 33.73 45.87 -12.76
N PRO A 311 33.04 44.91 -12.10
CA PRO A 311 33.15 43.49 -12.44
C PRO A 311 32.72 43.26 -13.89
N ARG A 312 33.66 42.74 -14.69
CA ARG A 312 33.52 42.53 -16.13
C ARG A 312 32.29 41.67 -16.40
N LYS A 313 31.30 42.25 -17.08
CA LYS A 313 30.01 41.60 -17.37
C LYS A 313 30.25 40.23 -18.03
N MET A 314 29.72 39.16 -17.44
CA MET A 314 29.83 37.82 -18.00
C MET A 314 29.15 37.76 -19.38
N GLU A 315 29.88 37.27 -20.38
CA GLU A 315 29.36 37.04 -21.72
C GLU A 315 28.72 35.64 -21.76
N PHE A 316 27.40 35.59 -21.63
CA PHE A 316 26.63 34.36 -21.74
C PHE A 316 26.48 33.99 -23.23
N PRO A 317 26.85 32.76 -23.65
CA PRO A 317 26.67 32.33 -25.03
C PRO A 317 25.17 32.23 -25.34
N ARG A 318 24.74 32.73 -26.51
CA ARG A 318 23.34 32.61 -26.94
C ARG A 318 22.94 31.12 -27.02
N ARG A 319 22.02 30.74 -26.15
CA ARG A 319 21.45 29.39 -26.07
C ARG A 319 20.73 29.01 -27.37
N PRO A 320 20.97 27.82 -27.94
CA PRO A 320 20.24 27.35 -29.12
C PRO A 320 18.77 27.06 -28.78
N PRO A 321 17.86 26.96 -29.76
CA PRO A 321 16.47 26.57 -29.52
C PRO A 321 16.36 25.26 -28.72
N VAL A 322 15.31 25.14 -27.88
CA VAL A 322 15.04 23.88 -27.17
C VAL A 322 14.68 22.77 -28.16
N SER A 323 15.19 21.57 -27.89
CA SER A 323 14.93 20.34 -28.66
C SER A 323 14.44 19.25 -27.70
N PRO A 324 13.15 19.25 -27.32
CA PRO A 324 12.59 18.22 -26.44
C PRO A 324 12.78 16.82 -27.01
N MET A 325 12.96 15.84 -26.12
CA MET A 325 13.23 14.45 -26.46
C MET A 325 12.15 13.54 -25.87
N ALA A 326 11.74 12.53 -26.63
CA ALA A 326 10.85 11.50 -26.11
C ALA A 326 11.55 10.69 -25.00
N VAL A 327 10.81 10.33 -23.96
CA VAL A 327 11.25 9.31 -23.00
C VAL A 327 10.93 7.96 -23.59
N GLU A 328 11.95 7.16 -23.89
CA GLU A 328 11.76 5.79 -24.36
C GLU A 328 11.28 4.91 -23.20
N SER A 329 9.98 4.63 -23.15
CA SER A 329 9.43 3.64 -22.24
C SER A 329 9.82 2.24 -22.70
N GLY A 330 10.35 1.42 -21.79
CA GLY A 330 10.58 -0.01 -22.05
C GLY A 330 9.26 -0.71 -22.29
N GLY A 331 8.91 -0.92 -23.56
CA GLY A 331 7.60 -1.44 -23.97
C GLY A 331 6.45 -0.44 -23.83
N VAL A 332 5.22 -0.97 -23.80
CA VAL A 332 3.98 -0.17 -23.84
C VAL A 332 3.83 0.84 -22.68
N SER A 333 3.26 2.01 -22.98
CA SER A 333 2.92 3.05 -22.01
C SER A 333 1.50 2.89 -21.42
N ASP A 334 1.26 3.50 -20.25
CA ASP A 334 -0.05 3.47 -19.60
C ASP A 334 -1.13 4.19 -20.44
N GLU A 335 -0.72 5.24 -21.14
CA GLU A 335 -1.55 6.05 -22.05
C GLU A 335 -1.99 5.23 -23.27
N ALA A 336 -1.08 4.44 -23.86
CA ALA A 336 -1.40 3.57 -24.99
C ALA A 336 -2.39 2.46 -24.61
N ILE A 337 -2.24 1.88 -23.42
CA ILE A 337 -3.22 0.95 -22.85
C ILE A 337 -4.57 1.64 -22.66
N GLY A 338 -4.59 2.85 -22.09
CA GLY A 338 -5.83 3.62 -21.90
C GLY A 338 -6.57 3.91 -23.21
N ALA A 339 -5.83 4.25 -24.27
CA ALA A 339 -6.38 4.44 -25.61
C ALA A 339 -6.94 3.13 -26.21
N ALA A 340 -6.28 1.99 -25.98
CA ALA A 340 -6.75 0.68 -26.44
C ALA A 340 -8.01 0.22 -25.69
N ILE A 341 -8.06 0.40 -24.37
CA ILE A 341 -9.26 0.14 -23.55
C ILE A 341 -10.43 0.97 -24.07
N LYS A 342 -10.22 2.28 -24.32
CA LYS A 342 -11.28 3.15 -24.85
C LYS A 342 -11.83 2.65 -26.19
N ARG A 343 -10.97 2.35 -27.18
CA ARG A 343 -11.40 1.85 -28.50
C ARG A 343 -12.18 0.53 -28.40
N GLY A 344 -11.74 -0.40 -27.55
CA GLY A 344 -12.44 -1.68 -27.37
C GLY A 344 -13.78 -1.52 -26.66
N ALA A 345 -13.86 -0.63 -25.66
CA ALA A 345 -15.13 -0.28 -25.01
C ALA A 345 -16.10 0.41 -26.00
N GLU A 346 -15.60 1.28 -26.87
CA GLU A 346 -16.38 1.89 -27.96
C GLU A 346 -16.91 0.86 -28.96
N TYR A 347 -16.08 -0.13 -29.35
CA TYR A 347 -16.50 -1.26 -30.17
C TYR A 347 -17.62 -2.08 -29.50
N LEU A 348 -17.47 -2.44 -28.21
CA LEU A 348 -18.49 -3.21 -27.49
C LEU A 348 -19.79 -2.41 -27.33
N LEU A 349 -19.73 -1.13 -26.94
CA LEU A 349 -20.90 -0.25 -26.80
C LEU A 349 -21.71 -0.17 -28.11
N ALA A 350 -21.03 -0.14 -29.26
CA ALA A 350 -21.67 -0.13 -30.58
C ALA A 350 -22.48 -1.41 -30.89
N GLN A 351 -22.25 -2.52 -30.18
CA GLN A 351 -22.99 -3.78 -30.37
C GLN A 351 -24.26 -3.90 -29.51
N PHE A 352 -24.54 -2.92 -28.64
CA PHE A 352 -25.78 -2.89 -27.85
C PHE A 352 -26.93 -2.16 -28.58
N SER A 353 -28.16 -2.48 -28.18
CA SER A 353 -29.41 -1.76 -28.43
C SER A 353 -30.34 -2.00 -27.23
N ASP A 354 -31.05 -0.99 -26.74
CA ASP A 354 -32.09 -1.14 -25.70
C ASP A 354 -31.63 -1.82 -24.39
N GLY A 355 -30.33 -1.72 -24.11
CA GLY A 355 -29.63 -2.34 -22.98
C GLY A 355 -29.17 -3.80 -23.20
N ALA A 356 -29.24 -4.35 -24.43
CA ALA A 356 -28.80 -5.71 -24.70
C ALA A 356 -27.98 -5.82 -26.00
N LEU A 357 -27.11 -6.82 -26.12
CA LEU A 357 -26.41 -7.10 -27.38
C LEU A 357 -27.40 -7.35 -28.52
N ARG A 358 -27.13 -6.76 -29.69
CA ARG A 358 -27.87 -7.03 -30.93
C ARG A 358 -27.85 -8.54 -31.20
N ARG A 359 -29.04 -9.13 -31.31
CA ARG A 359 -29.18 -10.59 -31.49
C ARG A 359 -28.79 -11.00 -32.91
N ASP A 360 -27.97 -12.04 -33.00
CA ASP A 360 -28.09 -13.00 -34.10
C ASP A 360 -29.35 -13.88 -33.89
N ALA A 361 -30.03 -14.23 -34.98
CA ALA A 361 -31.41 -14.71 -34.97
C ALA A 361 -31.58 -16.16 -34.50
N GLY A 362 -30.49 -16.92 -34.32
CA GLY A 362 -30.50 -18.34 -33.92
C GLY A 362 -29.92 -18.67 -32.53
N GLY A 363 -29.59 -17.67 -31.71
CA GLY A 363 -28.86 -17.88 -30.44
C GLY A 363 -29.65 -18.55 -29.31
N GLU A 364 -29.09 -19.62 -28.71
CA GLU A 364 -29.66 -20.26 -27.51
C GLU A 364 -29.64 -19.33 -26.29
N SER A 365 -30.72 -19.31 -25.49
CA SER A 365 -30.94 -18.34 -24.40
C SER A 365 -29.78 -18.28 -23.39
N SER A 366 -29.28 -19.41 -22.89
CA SER A 366 -28.14 -19.39 -21.95
C SER A 366 -26.83 -18.89 -22.58
N ARG A 367 -26.51 -19.26 -23.81
CA ARG A 367 -25.31 -18.76 -24.50
C ARG A 367 -25.38 -17.25 -24.72
N TYR A 368 -26.52 -16.76 -25.22
CA TYR A 368 -26.75 -15.33 -25.43
C TYR A 368 -26.66 -14.53 -24.13
N ALA A 369 -27.31 -15.01 -23.05
CA ALA A 369 -27.26 -14.34 -21.75
C ALA A 369 -25.84 -14.29 -21.16
N GLY A 370 -25.06 -15.38 -21.28
CA GLY A 370 -23.66 -15.41 -20.84
C GLY A 370 -22.75 -14.46 -21.63
N LEU A 371 -22.90 -14.40 -22.95
CA LEU A 371 -22.16 -13.46 -23.80
C LEU A 371 -22.51 -12.00 -23.47
N ASN A 372 -23.81 -11.71 -23.29
CA ASN A 372 -24.27 -10.39 -22.88
C ASN A 372 -23.66 -9.98 -21.53
N ALA A 373 -23.73 -10.86 -20.53
CA ALA A 373 -23.13 -10.63 -19.22
C ALA A 373 -21.60 -10.45 -19.28
N LEU A 374 -20.89 -11.15 -20.18
CA LEU A 374 -19.45 -10.98 -20.37
C LEU A 374 -19.12 -9.57 -20.91
N CYS A 375 -19.85 -9.11 -21.92
CA CYS A 375 -19.66 -7.77 -22.48
C CYS A 375 -20.02 -6.66 -21.47
N VAL A 376 -21.11 -6.82 -20.70
CA VAL A 376 -21.46 -5.87 -19.63
C VAL A 376 -20.38 -5.87 -18.53
N TYR A 377 -19.90 -7.03 -18.08
CA TYR A 377 -18.81 -7.14 -17.10
C TYR A 377 -17.53 -6.43 -17.58
N ALA A 378 -17.12 -6.65 -18.83
CA ALA A 378 -15.98 -5.96 -19.42
C ALA A 378 -16.15 -4.43 -19.42
N LEU A 379 -17.33 -3.92 -19.80
CA LEU A 379 -17.63 -2.49 -19.78
C LEU A 379 -17.61 -1.89 -18.36
N LEU A 380 -18.14 -2.60 -17.35
CA LEU A 380 -18.07 -2.19 -15.94
C LEU A 380 -16.62 -2.09 -15.44
N GLN A 381 -15.75 -3.04 -15.80
CA GLN A 381 -14.33 -2.99 -15.46
C GLN A 381 -13.59 -1.88 -16.21
N CYS A 382 -13.95 -1.60 -17.47
CA CYS A 382 -13.43 -0.45 -18.21
C CYS A 382 -13.79 0.89 -17.54
N GLY A 383 -15.03 1.03 -17.04
CA GLY A 383 -15.47 2.21 -16.28
C GLY A 383 -14.73 2.43 -14.95
N GLN A 384 -14.02 1.42 -14.44
CA GLN A 384 -13.11 1.52 -13.29
C GLN A 384 -11.65 1.79 -13.68
N ALA A 385 -11.28 1.66 -14.96
CA ALA A 385 -9.90 1.78 -15.46
C ALA A 385 -9.65 2.99 -16.39
N ILE A 386 -10.71 3.62 -16.93
CA ILE A 386 -10.65 4.88 -17.69
C ILE A 386 -11.78 5.82 -17.28
N ARG A 387 -11.53 7.14 -17.39
CA ARG A 387 -12.56 8.18 -17.20
C ARG A 387 -13.40 8.33 -18.46
N ASP A 388 -14.54 7.64 -18.51
CA ASP A 388 -15.54 7.75 -19.58
C ASP A 388 -16.96 7.71 -18.99
N GLU A 389 -17.70 8.83 -19.08
CA GLU A 389 -19.04 8.92 -18.49
C GLU A 389 -20.05 7.96 -19.13
N ARG A 390 -19.79 7.43 -20.34
CA ARG A 390 -20.63 6.39 -20.95
C ARG A 390 -20.48 5.03 -20.26
N LEU A 391 -19.45 4.85 -19.44
CA LEU A 391 -19.15 3.64 -18.67
C LEU A 391 -19.44 3.81 -17.17
N ASN A 392 -19.82 5.01 -16.73
CA ASN A 392 -20.21 5.30 -15.36
C ASN A 392 -21.46 4.49 -14.98
N VAL A 393 -21.44 3.76 -13.87
CA VAL A 393 -22.57 2.94 -13.39
C VAL A 393 -23.86 3.73 -13.18
N ARG A 394 -23.76 5.06 -12.98
CA ARG A 394 -24.91 5.98 -12.82
C ARG A 394 -25.48 6.47 -14.16
N ALA A 395 -24.80 6.23 -15.29
CA ALA A 395 -25.26 6.62 -16.61
C ALA A 395 -26.43 5.73 -17.07
N GLY A 396 -27.41 6.34 -17.75
CA GLY A 396 -28.66 5.66 -18.11
C GLY A 396 -28.47 4.42 -18.99
N ASN A 397 -27.49 4.44 -19.91
CA ASN A 397 -27.14 3.31 -20.76
C ASN A 397 -26.51 2.15 -19.94
N MET A 398 -25.56 2.44 -19.05
CA MET A 398 -24.95 1.40 -18.19
C MET A 398 -25.99 0.80 -17.26
N LYS A 399 -26.80 1.62 -16.60
CA LYS A 399 -27.90 1.14 -15.76
C LYS A 399 -28.84 0.23 -16.56
N GLN A 400 -29.28 0.66 -17.75
CA GLN A 400 -30.15 -0.16 -18.61
C GLN A 400 -29.49 -1.49 -18.98
N MET A 401 -28.19 -1.52 -19.28
CA MET A 401 -27.46 -2.76 -19.58
C MET A 401 -27.36 -3.72 -18.39
N ILE A 402 -27.07 -3.23 -17.18
CA ILE A 402 -27.04 -4.08 -15.97
C ILE A 402 -28.45 -4.58 -15.64
N ASP A 403 -29.47 -3.72 -15.71
CA ASP A 403 -30.87 -4.10 -15.46
C ASP A 403 -31.36 -5.16 -16.46
N ARG A 404 -31.08 -5.00 -17.76
CA ARG A 404 -31.38 -6.01 -18.79
C ARG A 404 -30.63 -7.33 -18.56
N MET A 405 -29.34 -7.27 -18.25
CA MET A 405 -28.51 -8.45 -17.97
C MET A 405 -29.00 -9.21 -16.74
N ARG A 406 -29.38 -8.51 -15.66
CA ARG A 406 -30.03 -9.10 -14.48
C ARG A 406 -31.28 -9.87 -14.89
N ASP A 407 -32.19 -9.24 -15.63
CA ASP A 407 -33.53 -9.75 -15.91
C ASP A 407 -33.58 -10.83 -17.03
N MET A 408 -32.44 -11.21 -17.62
CA MET A 408 -32.38 -12.22 -18.68
C MET A 408 -32.64 -13.66 -18.17
N PRO A 409 -33.49 -14.46 -18.85
CA PRO A 409 -33.73 -15.85 -18.49
C PRO A 409 -32.58 -16.77 -18.94
N ILE A 410 -31.86 -17.32 -17.97
CA ILE A 410 -30.79 -18.29 -18.21
C ILE A 410 -31.37 -19.71 -18.17
N ARG A 411 -31.52 -20.30 -19.37
CA ARG A 411 -31.95 -21.69 -19.61
C ARG A 411 -31.25 -22.21 -20.88
N GLY A 412 -30.77 -23.46 -20.88
CA GLY A 412 -30.15 -24.08 -22.06
C GLY A 412 -28.87 -24.88 -21.77
N SER A 413 -27.91 -24.86 -22.71
CA SER A 413 -26.68 -25.65 -22.71
C SER A 413 -25.45 -24.93 -22.18
N CYS A 414 -25.59 -23.74 -21.59
CA CYS A 414 -24.49 -22.94 -21.04
C CYS A 414 -24.86 -22.26 -19.71
N GLU A 415 -25.72 -22.90 -18.90
CA GLU A 415 -26.27 -22.28 -17.68
C GLU A 415 -25.18 -21.99 -16.63
N THR A 416 -24.23 -22.90 -16.41
CA THR A 416 -23.12 -22.70 -15.46
C THR A 416 -22.29 -21.47 -15.81
N TYR A 417 -21.83 -21.37 -17.07
CA TYR A 417 -21.10 -20.20 -17.56
C TYR A 417 -21.91 -18.91 -17.44
N ALA A 418 -23.16 -18.93 -17.89
CA ALA A 418 -23.99 -17.72 -17.93
C ALA A 418 -24.36 -17.20 -16.53
N ARG A 419 -24.73 -18.09 -15.60
CA ARG A 419 -24.99 -17.74 -14.20
C ARG A 419 -23.72 -17.28 -13.49
N ALA A 420 -22.58 -17.90 -13.78
CA ALA A 420 -21.29 -17.48 -13.22
C ALA A 420 -20.90 -16.06 -13.65
N ILE A 421 -20.90 -15.78 -14.95
CA ILE A 421 -20.52 -14.45 -15.47
C ILE A 421 -21.53 -13.39 -15.02
N ARG A 422 -22.85 -13.68 -15.00
CA ARG A 422 -23.85 -12.75 -14.46
C ARG A 422 -23.62 -12.49 -12.97
N ALA A 423 -23.31 -13.52 -12.17
CA ALA A 423 -22.98 -13.34 -10.77
C ALA A 423 -21.74 -12.43 -10.57
N THR A 424 -20.68 -12.64 -11.36
CA THR A 424 -19.49 -11.77 -11.35
C THR A 424 -19.82 -10.33 -11.76
N ALA A 425 -20.64 -10.13 -12.80
CA ALA A 425 -21.02 -8.81 -13.28
C ALA A 425 -21.85 -8.02 -12.25
N LEU A 426 -22.86 -8.65 -11.63
CA LEU A 426 -23.69 -8.03 -10.59
C LEU A 426 -22.89 -7.76 -9.30
N ALA A 427 -21.88 -8.57 -8.99
CA ALA A 427 -21.02 -8.39 -7.83
C ALA A 427 -20.11 -7.14 -7.91
N VAL A 428 -19.79 -6.61 -9.10
CA VAL A 428 -18.87 -5.46 -9.27
C VAL A 428 -19.34 -4.22 -8.49
N TYR A 429 -20.65 -3.96 -8.51
CA TYR A 429 -21.27 -2.83 -7.79
C TYR A 429 -22.29 -3.26 -6.73
N ASN A 430 -22.68 -4.54 -6.70
CA ASN A 430 -23.50 -5.12 -5.62
C ASN A 430 -24.77 -4.32 -5.29
N ARG A 431 -25.46 -3.80 -6.33
CA ARG A 431 -26.61 -2.90 -6.14
C ARG A 431 -27.73 -3.62 -5.36
N PRO A 432 -28.48 -2.92 -4.48
CA PRO A 432 -29.56 -3.54 -3.71
C PRO A 432 -30.58 -4.30 -4.57
N GLU A 433 -30.93 -3.76 -5.75
CA GLU A 433 -31.85 -4.37 -6.72
C GLU A 433 -31.29 -5.66 -7.38
N ASP A 434 -29.98 -5.84 -7.41
CA ASP A 434 -29.33 -6.98 -8.07
C ASP A 434 -29.13 -8.18 -7.12
N ARG A 435 -29.10 -7.95 -5.80
CA ARG A 435 -28.75 -8.97 -4.80
C ARG A 435 -29.69 -10.18 -4.77
N ALA A 436 -30.94 -10.03 -5.23
CA ALA A 436 -31.88 -11.15 -5.32
C ALA A 436 -31.46 -12.17 -6.40
N VAL A 437 -31.18 -11.70 -7.61
CA VAL A 437 -30.75 -12.54 -8.75
C VAL A 437 -29.34 -13.08 -8.53
N LEU A 438 -28.43 -12.28 -7.98
CA LEU A 438 -27.10 -12.73 -7.59
C LEU A 438 -27.17 -13.88 -6.58
N LYS A 439 -28.09 -13.82 -5.61
CA LYS A 439 -28.29 -14.91 -4.64
C LYS A 439 -28.91 -16.17 -5.29
N GLU A 440 -29.81 -16.03 -6.26
CA GLU A 440 -30.32 -17.17 -7.04
C GLU A 440 -29.19 -17.87 -7.80
N ASP A 441 -28.37 -17.12 -8.53
CA ASP A 441 -27.24 -17.67 -9.30
C ASP A 441 -26.23 -18.39 -8.40
N VAL A 442 -25.82 -17.78 -7.29
CA VAL A 442 -24.88 -18.38 -6.33
C VAL A 442 -25.47 -19.66 -5.71
N ALA A 443 -26.74 -19.64 -5.31
CA ALA A 443 -27.41 -20.84 -4.76
C ALA A 443 -27.54 -21.97 -5.80
N TRP A 444 -27.86 -21.62 -7.05
CA TRP A 444 -27.90 -22.58 -8.16
C TRP A 444 -26.51 -23.17 -8.43
N LEU A 445 -25.46 -22.35 -8.44
CA LEU A 445 -24.09 -22.82 -8.67
C LEU A 445 -23.59 -23.73 -7.55
N ILE A 446 -23.91 -23.46 -6.28
CA ILE A 446 -23.57 -24.37 -5.17
C ILE A 446 -24.33 -25.70 -5.31
N LYS A 447 -25.58 -25.69 -5.78
CA LYS A 447 -26.40 -26.88 -6.05
C LYS A 447 -25.95 -27.68 -7.28
N ALA A 448 -25.41 -27.01 -8.30
CA ALA A 448 -24.97 -27.65 -9.56
C ALA A 448 -23.61 -28.37 -9.43
N ALA A 449 -22.77 -27.97 -8.48
CA ALA A 449 -21.47 -28.59 -8.23
C ALA A 449 -21.59 -30.09 -7.89
N ARG A 450 -20.61 -30.89 -8.33
CA ARG A 450 -20.44 -32.30 -7.93
C ARG A 450 -18.99 -32.50 -7.54
N HIS A 451 -18.73 -32.73 -6.26
CA HIS A 451 -17.37 -32.87 -5.70
C HIS A 451 -16.42 -31.69 -6.04
N GLY A 452 -16.97 -30.48 -6.23
CA GLY A 452 -16.21 -29.29 -6.62
C GLY A 452 -16.07 -29.09 -8.14
N ALA A 453 -16.35 -30.12 -8.93
CA ALA A 453 -16.40 -30.05 -10.39
C ALA A 453 -17.75 -29.52 -10.89
N TYR A 454 -17.77 -29.00 -12.13
CA TYR A 454 -18.97 -28.55 -12.82
C TYR A 454 -19.05 -29.04 -14.26
N THR A 455 -20.25 -28.95 -14.82
CA THR A 455 -20.56 -29.16 -16.23
C THR A 455 -21.43 -28.02 -16.75
N TYR A 456 -21.81 -28.06 -18.02
CA TYR A 456 -22.56 -27.00 -18.71
C TYR A 456 -23.95 -26.66 -18.14
N ARG A 457 -24.56 -27.57 -17.36
CA ARG A 457 -25.91 -27.47 -16.76
C ARG A 457 -25.88 -28.10 -15.35
N GLU A 458 -27.00 -28.04 -14.61
CA GLU A 458 -27.15 -28.86 -13.40
C GLU A 458 -27.15 -30.37 -13.78
N PRO A 459 -26.30 -31.23 -13.15
CA PRO A 459 -26.25 -32.66 -13.46
C PRO A 459 -27.50 -33.43 -13.04
N ALA A 460 -28.06 -34.20 -13.98
CA ALA A 460 -29.20 -35.08 -13.75
C ALA A 460 -28.79 -36.37 -13.04
N GLY A 461 -29.30 -36.56 -11.81
CA GLY A 461 -29.08 -37.77 -11.02
C GLY A 461 -27.72 -37.84 -10.31
N THR A 462 -27.32 -39.06 -9.96
CA THR A 462 -26.15 -39.38 -9.10
C THR A 462 -25.06 -40.20 -9.81
N GLY A 463 -25.13 -40.34 -11.13
CA GLY A 463 -24.15 -41.09 -11.92
C GLY A 463 -22.78 -40.41 -11.99
N ALA A 464 -21.80 -41.11 -12.58
CA ALA A 464 -20.45 -40.60 -12.78
C ALA A 464 -20.48 -39.23 -13.48
N ALA A 465 -19.86 -38.22 -12.86
CA ALA A 465 -20.01 -36.84 -13.30
C ALA A 465 -19.30 -36.59 -14.63
N VAL A 466 -20.06 -36.20 -15.67
CA VAL A 466 -19.51 -35.63 -16.89
C VAL A 466 -19.19 -34.15 -16.62
N TRP A 467 -17.94 -33.84 -16.29
CA TRP A 467 -17.46 -32.50 -15.94
C TRP A 467 -16.32 -32.04 -16.86
N ASP A 468 -15.99 -30.74 -16.84
CA ASP A 468 -14.77 -30.21 -17.46
C ASP A 468 -14.20 -29.02 -16.66
N ASN A 469 -12.88 -28.85 -16.68
CA ASN A 469 -12.19 -27.83 -15.89
C ASN A 469 -12.49 -26.38 -16.34
N SER A 470 -13.03 -26.15 -17.53
CA SER A 470 -13.50 -24.82 -17.95
C SER A 470 -14.82 -24.46 -17.27
N ASN A 471 -15.80 -25.38 -17.20
CA ASN A 471 -17.00 -25.16 -16.40
C ASN A 471 -16.67 -25.12 -14.90
N SER A 472 -15.74 -25.94 -14.39
CA SER A 472 -15.36 -25.95 -12.97
C SER A 472 -14.84 -24.60 -12.47
N GLN A 473 -13.96 -23.94 -13.23
CA GLN A 473 -13.48 -22.60 -12.84
C GLN A 473 -14.58 -21.52 -12.90
N TYR A 474 -15.57 -21.65 -13.79
CA TYR A 474 -16.64 -20.68 -13.89
C TYR A 474 -17.67 -20.85 -12.77
N GLY A 475 -18.05 -22.09 -12.47
CA GLY A 475 -18.91 -22.37 -11.32
C GLY A 475 -18.31 -21.82 -10.02
N LEU A 476 -17.01 -22.00 -9.83
CA LEU A 476 -16.26 -21.39 -8.74
C LEU A 476 -16.25 -19.85 -8.80
N LEU A 477 -15.95 -19.25 -9.95
CA LEU A 477 -15.88 -17.79 -10.12
C LEU A 477 -17.19 -17.11 -9.72
N GLY A 478 -18.34 -17.68 -10.09
CA GLY A 478 -19.65 -17.15 -9.70
C GLY A 478 -19.92 -17.24 -8.19
N VAL A 479 -19.60 -18.38 -7.57
CA VAL A 479 -19.77 -18.55 -6.10
C VAL A 479 -18.80 -17.66 -5.31
N TRP A 480 -17.57 -17.51 -5.78
CA TRP A 480 -16.58 -16.58 -5.20
C TRP A 480 -17.03 -15.11 -5.33
N SER A 481 -17.62 -14.73 -6.47
CA SER A 481 -18.17 -13.39 -6.67
C SER A 481 -19.28 -13.07 -5.66
N GLY A 482 -20.13 -14.05 -5.35
CA GLY A 482 -21.11 -13.94 -4.26
C GLY A 482 -20.47 -13.82 -2.87
N ALA A 483 -19.42 -14.61 -2.60
CA ALA A 483 -18.73 -14.64 -1.32
C ALA A 483 -18.02 -13.32 -0.98
N GLU A 484 -17.34 -12.69 -1.96
CA GLU A 484 -16.67 -11.40 -1.73
C GLU A 484 -17.67 -10.24 -1.48
N VAL A 485 -18.93 -10.37 -1.93
CA VAL A 485 -20.04 -9.43 -1.57
C VAL A 485 -20.88 -9.90 -0.36
N GLY A 486 -20.31 -10.77 0.47
CA GLY A 486 -20.85 -11.15 1.77
C GLY A 486 -21.99 -12.16 1.73
N MET A 487 -22.04 -13.04 0.73
CA MET A 487 -22.91 -14.23 0.77
C MET A 487 -22.21 -15.39 1.46
N GLU A 488 -22.91 -16.09 2.33
CA GLU A 488 -22.37 -17.26 3.04
C GLU A 488 -22.25 -18.47 2.10
N VAL A 489 -21.06 -19.08 2.06
CA VAL A 489 -20.76 -20.28 1.26
C VAL A 489 -20.22 -21.37 2.20
N PRO A 490 -20.77 -22.60 2.20
CA PRO A 490 -20.35 -23.66 3.11
C PRO A 490 -18.85 -24.02 2.98
N ARG A 491 -18.15 -24.22 4.12
CA ARG A 491 -16.73 -24.67 4.12
C ARG A 491 -16.52 -25.98 3.34
N THR A 492 -17.52 -26.85 3.31
CA THR A 492 -17.54 -28.09 2.53
C THR A 492 -17.47 -27.86 1.03
N TYR A 493 -18.06 -26.78 0.50
CA TYR A 493 -17.96 -26.43 -0.93
C TYR A 493 -16.51 -26.07 -1.29
N TRP A 494 -15.88 -25.18 -0.54
CA TRP A 494 -14.49 -24.79 -0.76
C TRP A 494 -13.54 -26.01 -0.68
N ALA A 495 -13.75 -26.90 0.29
CA ALA A 495 -12.95 -28.12 0.44
C ALA A 495 -13.12 -29.10 -0.72
N GLN A 496 -14.34 -29.28 -1.24
CA GLN A 496 -14.57 -30.07 -2.44
C GLN A 496 -13.87 -29.49 -3.67
N VAL A 497 -13.97 -28.18 -3.89
CA VAL A 497 -13.26 -27.48 -4.98
C VAL A 497 -11.74 -27.63 -4.83
N GLN A 498 -11.18 -27.47 -3.63
CA GLN A 498 -9.74 -27.60 -3.40
C GLN A 498 -9.25 -29.01 -3.75
N ASN A 499 -9.95 -30.04 -3.29
CA ASN A 499 -9.63 -31.43 -3.59
C ASN A 499 -9.72 -31.74 -5.09
N HIS A 500 -10.77 -31.32 -5.78
CA HIS A 500 -10.91 -31.49 -7.24
C HIS A 500 -9.69 -30.98 -8.01
N TRP A 501 -9.23 -29.76 -7.70
CA TRP A 501 -8.05 -29.18 -8.35
C TRP A 501 -6.73 -29.79 -7.87
N PHE A 502 -6.65 -30.40 -6.69
CA PHE A 502 -5.49 -31.20 -6.27
C PHE A 502 -5.44 -32.56 -6.99
N GLU A 503 -6.58 -33.23 -7.14
CA GLU A 503 -6.71 -34.54 -7.80
C GLU A 503 -6.52 -34.46 -9.33
N CYS A 504 -6.85 -33.32 -9.93
CA CYS A 504 -6.71 -33.09 -11.37
C CYS A 504 -5.38 -32.45 -11.82
N GLN A 505 -4.42 -32.20 -10.92
CA GLN A 505 -3.10 -31.66 -11.31
C GLN A 505 -2.20 -32.77 -11.87
N HIS A 506 -1.49 -32.48 -12.95
CA HIS A 506 -0.49 -33.35 -13.55
C HIS A 506 0.85 -33.24 -12.81
N ASP A 507 1.72 -34.24 -12.94
CA ASP A 507 3.05 -34.25 -12.29
C ASP A 507 3.94 -33.07 -12.72
N THR A 508 3.68 -32.46 -13.89
CA THR A 508 4.37 -31.24 -14.39
C THR A 508 3.94 -29.94 -13.69
N GLY A 509 2.93 -30.00 -12.81
CA GLY A 509 2.30 -28.81 -12.20
C GLY A 509 1.14 -28.22 -13.01
N GLU A 510 0.85 -28.77 -14.19
CA GLU A 510 -0.20 -28.32 -15.10
C GLU A 510 -1.58 -28.93 -14.80
N TRP A 511 -2.60 -28.44 -15.50
CA TRP A 511 -3.93 -29.03 -15.55
C TRP A 511 -4.39 -29.25 -17.00
N GLY A 512 -5.12 -30.35 -17.24
CA GLY A 512 -5.87 -30.59 -18.47
C GLY A 512 -7.34 -30.16 -18.37
N TYR A 513 -8.14 -30.48 -19.39
CA TYR A 513 -9.60 -30.25 -19.35
C TYR A 513 -10.36 -31.32 -18.55
N GLY A 514 -9.85 -32.56 -18.50
CA GLY A 514 -10.40 -33.68 -17.76
C GLY A 514 -9.48 -34.18 -16.64
N HIS A 515 -9.61 -35.45 -16.27
CA HIS A 515 -8.84 -36.11 -15.21
C HIS A 515 -7.32 -36.13 -15.48
N ALA A 516 -6.49 -36.12 -14.44
CA ALA A 516 -5.03 -36.09 -14.52
C ALA A 516 -4.36 -37.30 -15.22
N ASN A 517 -5.11 -38.36 -15.53
CA ASN A 517 -4.63 -39.46 -16.37
C ASN A 517 -4.61 -39.11 -17.87
N GLN A 518 -5.28 -38.04 -18.29
CA GLN A 518 -5.20 -37.45 -19.63
C GLN A 518 -3.98 -36.52 -19.68
N ARG A 519 -2.86 -36.97 -20.26
CA ARG A 519 -1.53 -36.30 -20.20
C ARG A 519 -1.43 -34.91 -20.86
N ASP A 520 -2.54 -34.36 -21.33
CA ASP A 520 -2.63 -33.13 -22.11
C ASP A 520 -2.80 -31.89 -21.22
N GLY A 521 -1.68 -31.41 -20.67
CA GLY A 521 -1.62 -30.08 -20.06
C GLY A 521 -2.08 -29.00 -21.04
N ARG A 522 -2.80 -27.98 -20.53
CA ARG A 522 -3.28 -26.85 -21.33
C ARG A 522 -3.09 -25.54 -20.58
N PRO A 523 -2.39 -24.53 -21.15
CA PRO A 523 -2.12 -23.27 -20.45
C PRO A 523 -3.35 -22.60 -19.85
N SER A 524 -4.47 -22.56 -20.58
CA SER A 524 -5.76 -22.02 -20.12
C SER A 524 -6.33 -22.74 -18.90
N MET A 525 -6.14 -24.05 -18.78
CA MET A 525 -6.53 -24.85 -17.61
C MET A 525 -5.53 -24.74 -16.48
N THR A 526 -4.23 -24.57 -16.77
CA THR A 526 -3.21 -24.35 -15.73
C THR A 526 -3.43 -23.04 -14.96
N VAL A 527 -3.75 -21.94 -15.66
CA VAL A 527 -4.13 -20.69 -14.96
C VAL A 527 -5.52 -20.78 -14.31
N ALA A 528 -6.42 -21.61 -14.83
CA ALA A 528 -7.70 -21.89 -14.18
C ALA A 528 -7.52 -22.61 -12.83
N GLY A 529 -6.67 -23.63 -12.78
CA GLY A 529 -6.34 -24.36 -11.56
C GLY A 529 -5.63 -23.47 -10.55
N LEU A 530 -4.65 -22.67 -10.99
CA LEU A 530 -3.98 -21.68 -10.15
C LEU A 530 -4.95 -20.66 -9.53
N ALA A 531 -5.79 -20.02 -10.35
CA ALA A 531 -6.79 -19.06 -9.86
C ALA A 531 -7.78 -19.72 -8.89
N SER A 532 -8.22 -20.96 -9.19
CA SER A 532 -9.13 -21.72 -8.34
C SER A 532 -8.50 -22.10 -7.00
N LEU A 533 -7.23 -22.52 -7.00
CA LEU A 533 -6.50 -22.81 -5.77
C LEU A 533 -6.26 -21.56 -4.93
N PHE A 534 -5.93 -20.41 -5.52
CA PHE A 534 -5.87 -19.14 -4.76
C PHE A 534 -7.21 -18.76 -4.11
N VAL A 535 -8.34 -18.99 -4.79
CA VAL A 535 -9.67 -18.77 -4.21
C VAL A 535 -9.91 -19.70 -3.02
N THR A 536 -9.68 -21.01 -3.17
CA THR A 536 -9.86 -21.95 -2.03
C THR A 536 -8.89 -21.67 -0.89
N HIS A 537 -7.67 -21.26 -1.18
CA HIS A 537 -6.67 -20.84 -0.20
C HIS A 537 -7.16 -19.66 0.65
N ASP A 538 -7.83 -18.67 0.06
CA ASP A 538 -8.41 -17.52 0.80
C ASP A 538 -9.49 -17.93 1.82
N TYR A 539 -10.20 -19.06 1.63
CA TYR A 539 -11.26 -19.53 2.54
C TYR A 539 -10.89 -20.76 3.40
N LEU A 540 -9.81 -21.48 3.08
CA LEU A 540 -9.38 -22.70 3.78
C LEU A 540 -8.03 -22.52 4.47
N ASP A 541 -6.98 -22.23 3.72
CA ASP A 541 -5.61 -22.21 4.22
C ASP A 541 -5.32 -20.90 4.97
N ALA A 542 -5.67 -19.76 4.35
CA ALA A 542 -5.37 -18.43 4.83
C ALA A 542 -5.96 -18.10 6.23
N PRO A 543 -7.14 -18.61 6.63
CA PRO A 543 -7.64 -18.49 8.01
C PRO A 543 -6.90 -19.38 9.02
N GLN A 544 -6.39 -20.54 8.59
CA GLN A 544 -5.57 -21.43 9.45
C GLN A 544 -4.18 -20.84 9.75
N PHE A 545 -3.75 -19.86 8.97
CA PHE A 545 -2.37 -19.36 9.01
C PHE A 545 -2.02 -18.56 10.27
N GLY A 546 -3.01 -17.98 10.95
CA GLY A 546 -2.97 -17.63 12.38
C GLY A 546 -1.76 -16.80 12.85
N THR A 547 -1.16 -17.21 13.98
CA THR A 547 0.10 -16.66 14.52
C THR A 547 1.34 -17.29 13.90
N ALA A 548 1.25 -18.55 13.45
CA ALA A 548 2.40 -19.35 13.06
C ALA A 548 3.21 -18.72 11.91
N VAL A 549 4.54 -18.80 12.03
CA VAL A 549 5.56 -18.30 11.09
C VAL A 549 6.51 -19.48 10.74
N GLY A 550 7.40 -19.30 9.76
CA GLY A 550 8.41 -20.33 9.44
C GLY A 550 7.82 -21.54 8.72
N ARG A 551 6.95 -21.30 7.73
CA ARG A 551 6.33 -22.34 6.88
C ARG A 551 6.28 -21.91 5.42
N GLU A 552 6.10 -22.89 4.54
CA GLU A 552 5.73 -22.66 3.15
C GLU A 552 4.46 -21.79 3.02
N PRO A 553 4.43 -20.81 2.10
CA PRO A 553 3.28 -19.92 1.93
C PRO A 553 2.09 -20.59 1.22
N PHE A 554 2.34 -21.65 0.43
CA PHE A 554 1.35 -22.25 -0.45
C PHE A 554 1.31 -23.78 -0.31
N SER A 555 0.17 -24.40 -0.62
CA SER A 555 0.04 -25.85 -0.71
C SER A 555 0.91 -26.41 -1.85
N LYS A 556 1.43 -27.64 -1.72
CA LYS A 556 2.31 -28.26 -2.74
C LYS A 556 1.75 -28.14 -4.18
N PRO A 557 0.45 -28.35 -4.46
CA PRO A 557 -0.08 -28.21 -5.82
C PRO A 557 -0.06 -26.77 -6.34
N LEU A 558 -0.42 -25.79 -5.50
CA LEU A 558 -0.35 -24.37 -5.85
C LEU A 558 1.10 -23.92 -6.11
N ALA A 559 2.04 -24.36 -5.26
CA ALA A 559 3.47 -24.10 -5.44
C ALA A 559 4.02 -24.67 -6.76
N ARG A 560 3.69 -25.93 -7.12
CA ARG A 560 4.07 -26.55 -8.40
C ARG A 560 3.54 -25.79 -9.62
N GLY A 561 2.26 -25.38 -9.57
CA GLY A 561 1.66 -24.62 -10.67
C GLY A 561 2.30 -23.24 -10.85
N LEU A 562 2.65 -22.57 -9.75
CA LEU A 562 3.37 -21.30 -9.79
C LEU A 562 4.78 -21.50 -10.36
N GLN A 563 5.50 -22.53 -9.90
CA GLN A 563 6.82 -22.88 -10.42
C GLN A 563 6.78 -23.17 -11.93
N TRP A 564 5.75 -23.86 -12.44
CA TRP A 564 5.55 -24.07 -13.88
C TRP A 564 5.31 -22.75 -14.63
N LEU A 565 4.51 -21.84 -14.06
CA LEU A 565 4.21 -20.54 -14.69
C LEU A 565 5.42 -19.59 -14.67
N GLU A 566 6.25 -19.67 -13.63
CA GLU A 566 7.53 -18.96 -13.53
C GLU A 566 8.66 -19.61 -14.36
N SER A 567 8.44 -20.79 -14.94
CA SER A 567 9.46 -21.50 -15.72
C SER A 567 9.58 -20.97 -17.16
N GLY A 568 10.74 -20.39 -17.48
CA GLY A 568 11.09 -19.95 -18.83
C GLY A 568 10.17 -18.85 -19.38
N ASP A 569 9.59 -19.09 -20.56
CA ASP A 569 8.70 -18.17 -21.27
C ASP A 569 7.23 -18.63 -21.24
N ASN A 570 6.86 -19.55 -20.33
CA ASN A 570 5.55 -20.18 -20.32
C ASN A 570 4.39 -19.18 -20.29
N CYS A 571 4.50 -18.09 -19.52
CA CYS A 571 3.50 -17.02 -19.45
C CYS A 571 3.27 -16.27 -20.77
N LEU A 572 4.27 -16.16 -21.65
CA LEU A 572 4.12 -15.54 -22.98
C LEU A 572 3.62 -16.53 -24.04
N ARG A 573 4.05 -17.80 -23.96
CA ARG A 573 3.61 -18.88 -24.85
C ARG A 573 2.09 -19.10 -24.83
N MET A 574 1.42 -18.66 -23.76
CA MET A 574 -0.04 -18.74 -23.61
C MET A 574 -0.83 -17.90 -24.63
N ALA A 575 -0.24 -16.81 -25.13
CA ALA A 575 -0.99 -15.75 -25.81
C ALA A 575 -1.09 -15.88 -27.35
N GLY A 576 -0.48 -16.92 -27.92
CA GLY A 576 -0.55 -17.24 -29.37
C GLY A 576 -1.45 -18.43 -29.72
N GLY A 577 -2.37 -18.81 -28.82
CA GLY A 577 -3.22 -20.00 -28.96
C GLY A 577 -4.63 -19.70 -29.48
N PHE A 578 -5.38 -20.77 -29.75
CA PHE A 578 -6.83 -20.66 -29.94
C PHE A 578 -7.49 -20.18 -28.63
N SER A 579 -8.24 -19.08 -28.68
CA SER A 579 -8.80 -18.37 -27.51
C SER A 579 -7.75 -17.71 -26.59
N THR A 580 -6.93 -16.82 -27.18
CA THR A 580 -5.95 -15.98 -26.47
C THR A 580 -6.57 -15.16 -25.35
N GLY A 581 -7.65 -14.41 -25.62
CA GLY A 581 -8.29 -13.53 -24.65
C GLY A 581 -8.77 -14.29 -23.41
N TYR A 582 -9.48 -15.39 -23.60
CA TYR A 582 -9.89 -16.29 -22.51
C TYR A 582 -8.71 -16.76 -21.64
N THR A 583 -7.59 -17.12 -22.29
CA THR A 583 -6.37 -17.57 -21.60
C THR A 583 -5.71 -16.42 -20.82
N LEU A 584 -5.68 -15.21 -21.39
CA LEU A 584 -5.20 -14.00 -20.73
C LEU A 584 -6.09 -13.61 -19.52
N TYR A 585 -7.41 -13.77 -19.60
CA TYR A 585 -8.31 -13.57 -18.45
C TYR A 585 -8.13 -14.64 -17.35
N GLY A 586 -7.63 -15.83 -17.69
CA GLY A 586 -7.08 -16.76 -16.72
C GLY A 586 -5.82 -16.22 -16.04
N LEU A 587 -4.86 -15.78 -16.84
CA LEU A 587 -3.57 -15.29 -16.35
C LEU A 587 -3.68 -14.00 -15.51
N GLU A 588 -4.56 -13.06 -15.87
CA GLU A 588 -4.85 -11.84 -15.08
C GLU A 588 -5.30 -12.21 -13.67
N ARG A 589 -6.26 -13.14 -13.54
CA ARG A 589 -6.73 -13.60 -12.24
C ARG A 589 -5.60 -14.24 -11.43
N VAL A 590 -4.69 -15.01 -12.04
CA VAL A 590 -3.49 -15.54 -11.35
C VAL A 590 -2.53 -14.42 -10.96
N GLY A 591 -2.34 -13.41 -11.82
CA GLY A 591 -1.51 -12.24 -11.54
C GLY A 591 -2.01 -11.42 -10.35
N LEU A 592 -3.31 -11.08 -10.32
CA LEU A 592 -3.90 -10.33 -9.21
C LEU A 592 -4.06 -11.18 -7.93
N ALA A 593 -4.27 -12.50 -8.07
CA ALA A 593 -4.39 -13.40 -6.93
C ALA A 593 -3.04 -13.73 -6.29
N SER A 594 -1.97 -13.92 -7.06
CA SER A 594 -0.60 -14.12 -6.56
C SER A 594 0.09 -12.82 -6.15
N GLY A 595 -0.33 -11.71 -6.75
CA GLY A 595 0.38 -10.43 -6.70
C GLY A 595 1.69 -10.43 -7.49
N PHE A 596 2.15 -11.53 -8.09
CA PHE A 596 3.50 -11.58 -8.65
C PHE A 596 3.63 -10.58 -9.82
N LYS A 597 4.56 -9.63 -9.72
CA LYS A 597 4.83 -8.69 -10.81
C LYS A 597 5.40 -9.40 -12.04
N TYR A 598 6.23 -10.42 -11.78
CA TYR A 598 6.92 -11.21 -12.80
C TYR A 598 6.40 -12.66 -12.82
N PHE A 599 6.32 -13.24 -14.02
CA PHE A 599 6.30 -14.69 -14.19
C PHE A 599 7.56 -15.09 -14.95
N GLY A 600 8.50 -15.71 -14.24
CA GLY A 600 9.85 -15.97 -14.74
C GLY A 600 10.57 -14.65 -15.01
N ARG A 601 11.10 -14.47 -16.22
CA ARG A 601 11.82 -13.25 -16.59
C ARG A 601 10.92 -12.04 -16.93
N HIS A 602 9.63 -12.24 -17.18
CA HIS A 602 8.72 -11.26 -17.81
C HIS A 602 7.81 -10.52 -16.84
N ASP A 603 7.71 -9.18 -16.97
CA ASP A 603 6.59 -8.42 -16.41
C ASP A 603 5.35 -8.78 -17.23
N TRP A 604 4.58 -9.75 -16.73
CA TRP A 604 3.51 -10.39 -17.49
C TRP A 604 2.47 -9.39 -17.97
N TYR A 605 2.22 -8.33 -17.20
CA TYR A 605 1.21 -7.36 -17.55
C TYR A 605 1.70 -6.44 -18.65
N ARG A 606 2.91 -5.85 -18.50
CA ARG A 606 3.51 -5.00 -19.52
C ARG A 606 3.68 -5.73 -20.86
N SER A 607 4.28 -6.93 -20.84
CA SER A 607 4.57 -7.69 -22.06
C SER A 607 3.31 -8.14 -22.82
N LEU A 608 2.25 -8.54 -22.12
CA LEU A 608 1.01 -9.02 -22.75
C LEU A 608 0.03 -7.88 -23.06
N ALA A 609 0.04 -6.80 -22.29
CA ALA A 609 -0.66 -5.57 -22.67
C ALA A 609 -0.06 -4.96 -23.94
N GLU A 610 1.27 -5.01 -24.10
CA GLU A 610 1.91 -4.58 -25.35
C GLU A 610 1.50 -5.46 -26.54
N MET A 611 1.45 -6.78 -26.35
CA MET A 611 0.96 -7.71 -27.38
C MET A 611 -0.49 -7.38 -27.79
N LEU A 612 -1.39 -7.16 -26.83
CA LEU A 612 -2.77 -6.77 -27.10
C LEU A 612 -2.86 -5.40 -27.79
N VAL A 613 -2.12 -4.39 -27.33
CA VAL A 613 -2.12 -3.05 -27.94
C VAL A 613 -1.62 -3.08 -29.40
N ARG A 614 -0.63 -3.93 -29.70
CA ARG A 614 -0.13 -4.17 -31.08
C ARG A 614 -1.12 -5.00 -31.93
N ALA A 615 -1.91 -5.87 -31.32
CA ALA A 615 -2.86 -6.77 -32.01
C ALA A 615 -4.29 -6.19 -32.16
N GLN A 616 -4.57 -4.99 -31.64
CA GLN A 616 -5.90 -4.40 -31.73
C GLN A 616 -6.20 -3.94 -33.17
N SER A 617 -7.36 -4.35 -33.69
CA SER A 617 -7.81 -3.98 -35.04
C SER A 617 -8.22 -2.50 -35.14
N PRO A 618 -8.29 -1.92 -36.36
CA PRO A 618 -8.71 -0.53 -36.57
C PRO A 618 -10.13 -0.20 -36.07
N THR A 619 -11.00 -1.20 -35.88
CA THR A 619 -12.35 -1.03 -35.31
C THR A 619 -12.35 -0.94 -33.77
N GLY A 620 -11.22 -1.20 -33.13
CA GLY A 620 -11.08 -1.33 -31.67
C GLY A 620 -11.25 -2.77 -31.15
N ALA A 621 -11.67 -3.72 -31.99
CA ALA A 621 -11.87 -5.10 -31.59
C ALA A 621 -10.57 -5.92 -31.51
N TRP A 622 -10.62 -7.03 -30.77
CA TRP A 622 -9.70 -8.16 -30.85
C TRP A 622 -10.46 -9.41 -31.30
N GLY A 623 -9.83 -10.20 -32.17
CA GLY A 623 -10.41 -11.38 -32.83
C GLY A 623 -9.87 -11.53 -34.26
N SER A 624 -10.36 -12.51 -35.03
CA SER A 624 -9.97 -12.70 -36.43
C SER A 624 -10.94 -12.08 -37.44
N GLY A 625 -12.09 -11.57 -36.99
CA GLY A 625 -13.23 -11.23 -37.86
C GLY A 625 -14.16 -12.42 -38.13
N ASP A 626 -13.74 -13.65 -37.82
CA ASP A 626 -14.58 -14.84 -37.98
C ASP A 626 -15.59 -14.97 -36.85
N GLN A 627 -16.87 -14.80 -37.18
CA GLN A 627 -17.97 -15.10 -36.27
C GLN A 627 -18.23 -16.62 -36.08
N TRP A 628 -17.27 -17.48 -36.39
CA TRP A 628 -17.43 -18.95 -36.60
C TRP A 628 -18.01 -19.76 -35.43
N ARG A 629 -18.20 -19.16 -34.24
CA ARG A 629 -18.94 -19.76 -33.11
C ARG A 629 -19.96 -18.83 -32.42
N GLY A 630 -20.44 -17.80 -33.14
CA GLY A 630 -21.48 -16.88 -32.67
C GLY A 630 -20.98 -15.85 -31.67
N GLY A 631 -20.24 -14.85 -32.16
CA GLY A 631 -19.70 -13.74 -31.34
C GLY A 631 -18.22 -13.82 -30.98
N GLY A 632 -17.36 -14.40 -31.85
CA GLY A 632 -15.92 -14.54 -31.60
C GLY A 632 -15.23 -13.24 -31.15
N ASP A 633 -15.31 -12.19 -31.97
CA ASP A 633 -14.69 -10.88 -31.67
C ASP A 633 -15.28 -10.20 -30.42
N LEU A 634 -16.56 -10.45 -30.09
CA LEU A 634 -17.17 -9.96 -28.84
C LEU A 634 -16.53 -10.61 -27.61
N ILE A 635 -16.31 -11.93 -27.67
CA ILE A 635 -15.71 -12.73 -26.59
C ILE A 635 -14.25 -12.33 -26.38
N GLU A 636 -13.45 -12.32 -27.46
CA GLU A 636 -12.03 -11.99 -27.39
C GLU A 636 -11.81 -10.52 -27.01
N THR A 637 -12.61 -9.58 -27.54
CA THR A 637 -12.57 -8.17 -27.10
C THR A 637 -12.93 -8.02 -25.62
N ALA A 638 -13.99 -8.69 -25.14
CA ALA A 638 -14.37 -8.58 -23.74
C ALA A 638 -13.30 -9.13 -22.79
N TYR A 639 -12.66 -10.27 -23.10
CA TYR A 639 -11.55 -10.77 -22.29
C TYR A 639 -10.27 -9.92 -22.40
N ALA A 640 -9.94 -9.39 -23.58
CA ALA A 640 -8.82 -8.46 -23.75
C ALA A 640 -9.03 -7.17 -22.92
N LEU A 641 -10.25 -6.63 -22.91
CA LEU A 641 -10.61 -5.49 -22.07
C LEU A 641 -10.55 -5.82 -20.57
N LEU A 642 -11.00 -7.00 -20.15
CA LEU A 642 -10.87 -7.45 -18.76
C LEU A 642 -9.40 -7.51 -18.32
N PHE A 643 -8.53 -8.10 -19.15
CA PHE A 643 -7.08 -8.13 -18.90
C PHE A 643 -6.49 -6.72 -18.78
N LEU A 644 -6.71 -5.86 -19.78
CA LEU A 644 -6.14 -4.51 -19.86
C LEU A 644 -6.68 -3.59 -18.77
N ALA A 645 -7.97 -3.65 -18.43
CA ALA A 645 -8.55 -2.82 -17.39
C ALA A 645 -8.06 -3.21 -16.00
N ARG A 646 -8.12 -4.51 -15.67
CA ARG A 646 -7.90 -5.01 -14.30
C ARG A 646 -6.42 -5.06 -13.92
N GLY A 647 -5.54 -5.40 -14.86
CA GLY A 647 -4.09 -5.42 -14.63
C GLY A 647 -3.45 -4.03 -14.43
N ARG A 648 -4.14 -2.96 -14.89
CA ARG A 648 -3.65 -1.57 -14.88
C ARG A 648 -3.76 -0.86 -13.52
N HIS A 649 -4.68 -1.28 -12.66
CA HIS A 649 -5.06 -0.51 -11.47
C HIS A 649 -3.86 -0.16 -10.56
N PRO A 650 -3.91 1.00 -9.85
CA PRO A 650 -2.87 1.43 -8.91
C PRO A 650 -2.43 0.36 -7.92
N ILE A 651 -1.16 0.40 -7.52
CA ILE A 651 -0.56 -0.55 -6.58
C ILE A 651 -0.52 0.05 -5.18
N LEU A 652 -1.01 -0.69 -4.18
CA LEU A 652 -1.00 -0.29 -2.77
C LEU A 652 0.41 -0.35 -2.16
N MET A 653 1.07 -1.51 -2.26
CA MET A 653 2.40 -1.79 -1.72
C MET A 653 3.09 -2.84 -2.60
N ASN A 654 4.41 -2.71 -2.73
CA ASN A 654 5.30 -3.73 -3.31
C ASN A 654 5.85 -4.61 -2.19
N LYS A 655 5.37 -5.84 -2.04
CA LYS A 655 5.93 -6.81 -1.08
C LYS A 655 7.22 -7.40 -1.64
N LEU A 656 8.34 -7.28 -0.91
CA LEU A 656 9.64 -7.79 -1.34
C LEU A 656 9.70 -9.32 -1.17
N ARG A 657 9.99 -10.05 -2.26
CA ARG A 657 10.28 -11.49 -2.26
C ARG A 657 11.78 -11.71 -2.25
N PHE A 658 12.24 -12.51 -1.30
CA PHE A 658 13.64 -12.83 -1.04
C PHE A 658 13.77 -14.29 -0.58
N GLU A 659 14.99 -14.82 -0.52
CA GLU A 659 15.24 -16.20 -0.03
C GLU A 659 14.91 -16.31 1.46
N GLY A 660 14.04 -17.26 1.82
CA GLY A 660 13.57 -17.48 3.19
C GLY A 660 12.16 -16.95 3.45
N CYS A 661 11.89 -16.52 4.68
CA CYS A 661 10.54 -16.38 5.22
C CYS A 661 9.79 -15.08 4.84
N TRP A 662 9.81 -14.68 3.57
CA TRP A 662 9.17 -13.47 3.04
C TRP A 662 7.62 -13.47 3.06
N ALA A 663 7.01 -14.64 3.27
CA ALA A 663 5.57 -14.86 3.09
C ALA A 663 4.90 -15.66 4.22
N ASN A 664 5.28 -15.43 5.50
CA ASN A 664 4.55 -16.01 6.66
C ASN A 664 3.06 -15.62 6.67
N ARG A 665 2.76 -14.48 6.03
CA ARG A 665 1.44 -13.95 5.67
C ARG A 665 1.37 -13.79 4.13
N PRO A 666 0.92 -14.78 3.34
CA PRO A 666 0.92 -14.67 1.88
C PRO A 666 -0.29 -13.94 1.29
N ARG A 667 -1.31 -13.63 2.11
CA ARG A 667 -2.57 -12.97 1.73
C ARG A 667 -2.77 -11.61 2.40
N ASP A 668 -1.77 -11.10 3.10
CA ASP A 668 -1.83 -9.87 3.88
C ASP A 668 -2.12 -8.64 3.02
N VAL A 669 -1.22 -8.28 2.10
CA VAL A 669 -1.39 -7.11 1.24
C VAL A 669 -2.56 -7.30 0.27
N ALA A 670 -2.87 -8.54 -0.13
CA ALA A 670 -4.06 -8.86 -0.92
C ALA A 670 -5.36 -8.46 -0.21
N ASN A 671 -5.48 -8.78 1.09
CA ASN A 671 -6.63 -8.42 1.90
C ASN A 671 -6.64 -6.93 2.29
N LEU A 672 -5.47 -6.32 2.50
CA LEU A 672 -5.37 -4.86 2.72
C LEU A 672 -5.77 -4.08 1.46
N ALA A 673 -5.41 -4.54 0.26
CA ALA A 673 -5.82 -3.93 -1.02
C ALA A 673 -7.32 -4.14 -1.32
N ARG A 674 -7.89 -5.29 -0.92
CA ARG A 674 -9.35 -5.49 -0.90
C ARG A 674 -10.05 -4.49 0.02
N PHE A 675 -9.52 -4.24 1.21
CA PHE A 675 -10.05 -3.23 2.13
C PHE A 675 -9.90 -1.81 1.55
N ALA A 676 -8.72 -1.44 1.05
CA ALA A 676 -8.46 -0.17 0.36
C ALA A 676 -9.44 0.08 -0.81
N THR A 677 -9.68 -0.94 -1.63
CA THR A 677 -10.60 -0.86 -2.77
C THR A 677 -12.03 -0.49 -2.35
N ARG A 678 -12.48 -0.94 -1.17
CA ARG A 678 -13.82 -0.62 -0.64
C ARG A 678 -13.85 0.76 0.00
N GLU A 679 -12.94 1.05 0.94
CA GLU A 679 -12.96 2.30 1.71
C GLU A 679 -12.57 3.54 0.87
N LEU A 680 -11.92 3.35 -0.30
CA LEU A 680 -11.55 4.42 -1.24
C LEU A 680 -12.38 4.40 -2.55
N GLU A 681 -13.41 3.55 -2.63
CA GLU A 681 -14.33 3.36 -3.78
C GLU A 681 -13.67 3.20 -5.16
N ARG A 682 -12.40 2.78 -5.21
CA ARG A 682 -11.56 2.69 -6.42
C ARG A 682 -10.73 1.40 -6.38
N PRO A 683 -10.74 0.57 -7.44
CA PRO A 683 -9.88 -0.62 -7.48
C PRO A 683 -8.40 -0.29 -7.31
N ILE A 684 -7.79 -1.00 -6.37
CA ILE A 684 -6.37 -0.92 -6.04
C ILE A 684 -5.85 -2.36 -5.98
N ASN A 685 -4.82 -2.62 -6.79
CA ASN A 685 -4.06 -3.85 -6.81
C ASN A 685 -2.94 -3.82 -5.75
N TRP A 686 -2.24 -4.93 -5.63
CA TRP A 686 -1.04 -5.11 -4.83
C TRP A 686 -0.04 -5.91 -5.67
N GLN A 687 1.25 -5.90 -5.33
CA GLN A 687 2.17 -6.82 -5.99
C GLN A 687 3.34 -7.29 -5.12
N VAL A 688 4.00 -8.34 -5.61
CA VAL A 688 5.21 -8.95 -5.08
C VAL A 688 6.34 -8.69 -6.08
N VAL A 689 7.43 -8.08 -5.60
CA VAL A 689 8.61 -7.74 -6.42
C VAL A 689 9.82 -8.58 -5.97
N PRO A 690 10.60 -9.20 -6.88
CA PRO A 690 11.81 -9.92 -6.52
C PRO A 690 12.95 -8.98 -6.11
N ILE A 691 13.72 -9.36 -5.09
CA ILE A 691 14.86 -8.59 -4.55
C ILE A 691 16.03 -8.47 -5.54
N GLU A 692 16.09 -9.32 -6.55
CA GLU A 692 17.07 -9.34 -7.64
C GLU A 692 16.79 -8.27 -8.72
N ARG A 693 15.59 -7.67 -8.74
CA ARG A 693 15.24 -6.59 -9.67
C ARG A 693 15.86 -5.27 -9.24
N ASP A 694 16.01 -4.35 -10.21
CA ASP A 694 16.60 -3.04 -9.94
C ASP A 694 15.61 -2.08 -9.24
N TRP A 695 16.13 -1.13 -8.46
CA TRP A 695 15.31 -0.21 -7.63
C TRP A 695 14.32 0.63 -8.45
N CYS A 696 14.65 0.90 -9.71
CA CYS A 696 13.78 1.62 -10.65
C CYS A 696 12.49 0.86 -10.97
N ASP A 697 12.53 -0.47 -10.90
CA ASP A 697 11.37 -1.33 -11.11
C ASP A 697 10.38 -1.27 -9.93
N TRP A 698 10.88 -0.97 -8.72
CA TRP A 698 10.05 -0.90 -7.51
C TRP A 698 9.29 0.43 -7.35
N LEU A 699 9.53 1.45 -8.19
CA LEU A 699 8.94 2.79 -8.08
C LEU A 699 7.54 2.95 -8.71
N ASP A 700 7.02 1.90 -9.35
CA ASP A 700 5.62 1.82 -9.74
C ASP A 700 4.67 1.99 -8.53
N CYS A 701 5.10 1.55 -7.35
CA CYS A 701 4.47 1.82 -6.05
C CYS A 701 5.32 2.78 -5.20
N PRO A 702 4.74 3.66 -4.36
CA PRO A 702 5.51 4.49 -3.44
C PRO A 702 6.00 3.75 -2.16
N ILE A 703 5.54 2.51 -1.91
CA ILE A 703 5.88 1.74 -0.69
C ILE A 703 6.51 0.40 -1.08
N LEU A 704 7.70 0.12 -0.54
CA LEU A 704 8.32 -1.20 -0.52
C LEU A 704 8.11 -1.82 0.87
N TYR A 705 7.40 -2.94 0.94
CA TYR A 705 7.02 -3.62 2.16
C TYR A 705 7.88 -4.87 2.38
N ILE A 706 8.51 -4.97 3.56
CA ILE A 706 9.39 -6.08 3.95
C ILE A 706 8.93 -6.64 5.31
N ALA A 707 8.53 -7.90 5.36
CA ALA A 707 8.15 -8.58 6.59
C ALA A 707 8.82 -9.96 6.69
N SER A 708 9.24 -10.29 7.91
CA SER A 708 9.77 -11.61 8.29
C SER A 708 9.72 -11.74 9.82
N HIS A 709 10.02 -12.92 10.32
CA HIS A 709 10.37 -13.16 11.72
C HIS A 709 11.88 -13.42 11.91
N GLU A 710 12.63 -13.54 10.81
CA GLU A 710 14.06 -13.85 10.77
C GLU A 710 14.85 -12.75 10.02
N PRO A 711 16.08 -12.40 10.45
CA PRO A 711 16.97 -11.49 9.73
C PRO A 711 17.21 -11.91 8.28
N ILE A 712 17.18 -10.96 7.35
CA ILE A 712 17.37 -11.23 5.91
C ILE A 712 18.85 -11.09 5.56
N LYS A 713 19.40 -12.03 4.78
CA LYS A 713 20.75 -11.90 4.21
C LYS A 713 20.70 -10.86 3.08
N LEU A 714 21.37 -9.72 3.27
CA LEU A 714 21.47 -8.65 2.27
C LEU A 714 22.94 -8.42 1.92
N ASP A 715 23.25 -8.32 0.64
CA ASP A 715 24.58 -7.95 0.13
C ASP A 715 24.68 -6.45 -0.18
N ALA A 716 25.89 -5.97 -0.51
CA ALA A 716 26.10 -4.56 -0.84
C ALA A 716 25.30 -4.08 -2.09
N PRO A 717 25.19 -4.85 -3.20
CA PRO A 717 24.27 -4.55 -4.29
C PRO A 717 22.80 -4.37 -3.86
N VAL A 718 22.26 -5.24 -3.01
CA VAL A 718 20.88 -5.16 -2.50
C VAL A 718 20.71 -3.94 -1.60
N LEU A 719 21.64 -3.68 -0.68
CA LEU A 719 21.64 -2.47 0.16
C LEU A 719 21.67 -1.19 -0.70
N SER A 720 22.47 -1.16 -1.76
CA SER A 720 22.49 -0.05 -2.71
C SER A 720 21.14 0.16 -3.40
N ARG A 721 20.46 -0.91 -3.83
CA ARG A 721 19.11 -0.82 -4.43
C ARG A 721 18.06 -0.33 -3.42
N LEU A 722 18.06 -0.86 -2.19
CA LEU A 722 17.16 -0.41 -1.12
C LEU A 722 17.35 1.10 -0.82
N ARG A 723 18.61 1.55 -0.73
CA ARG A 723 18.94 2.97 -0.54
C ARG A 723 18.45 3.83 -1.72
N ARG A 724 18.73 3.42 -2.97
CA ARG A 724 18.35 4.18 -4.17
C ARG A 724 16.83 4.26 -4.39
N PHE A 725 16.08 3.22 -4.04
CA PHE A 725 14.60 3.27 -4.02
C PHE A 725 14.09 4.37 -3.07
N VAL A 726 14.65 4.46 -1.86
CA VAL A 726 14.26 5.48 -0.88
C VAL A 726 14.74 6.87 -1.29
N GLU A 727 15.99 7.03 -1.74
CA GLU A 727 16.52 8.30 -2.24
C GLU A 727 15.69 8.86 -3.42
N ALA A 728 15.13 7.99 -4.26
CA ALA A 728 14.23 8.34 -5.36
C ALA A 728 12.78 8.66 -4.92
N GLY A 729 12.53 8.85 -3.62
CA GLY A 729 11.24 9.24 -3.06
C GLY A 729 10.35 8.08 -2.59
N GLY A 730 10.85 6.84 -2.61
CA GLY A 730 10.16 5.69 -2.04
C GLY A 730 10.19 5.66 -0.50
N LEU A 731 9.26 4.93 0.10
CA LEU A 731 9.17 4.64 1.52
C LEU A 731 9.32 3.14 1.76
N ILE A 732 10.25 2.72 2.64
CA ILE A 732 10.28 1.33 3.10
C ILE A 732 9.37 1.19 4.34
N PHE A 733 8.40 0.28 4.27
CA PHE A 733 7.62 -0.16 5.42
C PHE A 733 8.06 -1.56 5.84
N THR A 734 8.20 -1.79 7.15
CA THR A 734 8.54 -3.12 7.68
C THR A 734 7.67 -3.51 8.86
N GLN A 735 7.48 -4.82 9.06
CA GLN A 735 7.00 -5.35 10.33
C GLN A 735 7.70 -6.64 10.73
N ALA A 736 7.73 -6.92 12.03
CA ALA A 736 8.15 -8.22 12.54
C ALA A 736 6.96 -9.18 12.65
N ASP A 737 6.93 -10.18 11.77
CA ASP A 737 5.95 -11.28 11.84
C ASP A 737 6.11 -12.01 13.20
N GLY A 738 4.98 -12.31 13.85
CA GLY A 738 4.99 -12.89 15.20
C GLY A 738 5.60 -12.00 16.30
N ASN A 739 5.77 -10.70 16.07
CA ASN A 739 6.45 -9.75 16.97
C ASN A 739 7.93 -10.13 17.25
N SER A 740 8.65 -10.59 16.21
CA SER A 740 10.04 -11.04 16.36
C SER A 740 11.03 -9.92 16.65
N ALA A 741 11.45 -9.82 17.92
CA ALA A 741 12.56 -8.99 18.37
C ALA A 741 13.91 -9.30 17.68
N SER A 742 14.03 -10.41 16.94
CA SER A 742 15.19 -10.69 16.09
C SER A 742 15.12 -9.92 14.77
N PHE A 743 13.92 -9.82 14.19
CA PHE A 743 13.69 -8.99 13.01
C PHE A 743 13.72 -7.50 13.34
N ASP A 744 13.21 -7.08 14.51
CA ASP A 744 13.29 -5.69 14.99
C ASP A 744 14.74 -5.19 14.97
N ARG A 745 15.67 -5.92 15.62
CA ARG A 745 17.11 -5.57 15.63
C ARG A 745 17.68 -5.48 14.22
N PHE A 746 17.35 -6.45 13.37
CA PHE A 746 17.78 -6.46 11.97
C PHE A 746 17.29 -5.22 11.19
N VAL A 747 16.04 -4.79 11.41
CA VAL A 747 15.50 -3.57 10.77
C VAL A 747 16.20 -2.32 11.30
N ILE A 748 16.48 -2.21 12.60
CA ILE A 748 17.22 -1.08 13.17
C ILE A 748 18.61 -1.00 12.55
N GLU A 749 19.36 -2.11 12.54
CA GLU A 749 20.67 -2.21 11.90
C GLU A 749 20.61 -1.87 10.40
N LEU A 750 19.59 -2.35 9.68
CA LEU A 750 19.40 -2.06 8.26
C LEU A 750 19.20 -0.55 8.03
N GLY A 751 18.35 0.10 8.83
CA GLY A 751 18.14 1.53 8.77
C GLY A 751 19.44 2.32 8.95
N THR A 752 20.21 2.02 10.00
CA THR A 752 21.50 2.69 10.26
C THR A 752 22.55 2.42 9.17
N LYS A 753 22.54 1.23 8.53
CA LYS A 753 23.44 0.89 7.41
C LYS A 753 23.05 1.61 6.11
N LEU A 754 21.76 1.84 5.86
CA LEU A 754 21.29 2.59 4.69
C LEU A 754 21.44 4.11 4.89
N PHE A 755 21.17 4.59 6.11
CA PHE A 755 20.95 5.98 6.47
C PHE A 755 21.72 6.37 7.75
N PRO A 756 23.07 6.39 7.73
CA PRO A 756 23.88 6.65 8.92
C PRO A 756 23.71 8.07 9.48
N ASP A 757 23.28 9.03 8.65
CA ASP A 757 23.09 10.43 9.01
C ASP A 757 21.73 10.73 9.69
N TYR A 758 20.87 9.71 9.88
CA TYR A 758 19.51 9.86 10.42
C TYR A 758 19.23 8.89 11.57
N GLU A 759 18.69 9.40 12.69
CA GLU A 759 18.44 8.62 13.90
C GLU A 759 17.06 7.96 13.94
N TRP A 760 17.00 6.73 14.46
CA TRP A 760 15.75 5.99 14.68
C TRP A 760 14.96 6.56 15.86
N MET A 761 13.77 7.09 15.57
CA MET A 761 12.86 7.64 16.59
C MET A 761 11.61 6.75 16.75
N ASP A 762 11.00 6.78 17.94
CA ASP A 762 9.62 6.31 18.11
C ASP A 762 8.66 7.34 17.50
N LEU A 763 7.65 6.88 16.76
CA LEU A 763 6.73 7.78 16.06
C LEU A 763 5.80 8.49 17.07
N PRO A 764 5.79 9.85 17.12
CA PRO A 764 4.99 10.61 18.06
C PRO A 764 3.51 10.22 17.99
N GLN A 765 2.84 10.12 19.13
CA GLN A 765 1.47 9.60 19.17
C GLN A 765 0.46 10.53 18.47
N ASP A 766 0.76 11.82 18.40
CA ASP A 766 0.03 12.88 17.69
C ASP A 766 0.35 12.96 16.18
N HIS A 767 1.35 12.22 15.69
CA HIS A 767 1.80 12.25 14.30
C HIS A 767 0.67 11.92 13.31
N GLU A 768 0.56 12.70 12.22
CA GLU A 768 -0.57 12.64 11.27
C GLU A 768 -0.83 11.26 10.65
N LEU A 769 0.17 10.35 10.63
CA LEU A 769 -0.02 8.96 10.19
C LEU A 769 -1.14 8.23 10.95
N TYR A 770 -1.44 8.60 12.20
CA TYR A 770 -2.56 8.02 12.97
C TYR A 770 -3.91 8.69 12.70
N THR A 771 -3.97 9.80 11.94
CA THR A 771 -5.16 10.67 11.83
C THR A 771 -5.49 11.16 10.41
N LEU A 772 -4.62 10.93 9.41
CA LEU A 772 -4.63 11.50 8.05
C LEU A 772 -5.92 11.27 7.23
N ASN A 773 -6.52 10.09 7.37
CA ASN A 773 -7.77 9.74 6.69
C ASN A 773 -8.69 8.94 7.61
N PHE A 774 -8.12 8.01 8.36
CA PHE A 774 -8.78 7.26 9.43
C PHE A 774 -8.13 7.62 10.78
N GLN A 775 -8.92 7.57 11.85
CA GLN A 775 -8.43 7.68 13.23
C GLN A 775 -8.01 6.29 13.70
N VAL A 776 -6.70 6.06 13.84
CA VAL A 776 -6.13 4.76 14.18
C VAL A 776 -6.14 4.58 15.70
N GLU A 777 -7.14 3.86 16.22
CA GLU A 777 -7.20 3.54 17.66
C GLU A 777 -7.42 2.04 17.95
N PRO A 778 -6.62 1.42 18.84
CA PRO A 778 -5.47 2.00 19.55
C PRO A 778 -4.29 2.23 18.60
N ARG A 779 -3.55 3.33 18.80
CA ARG A 779 -2.33 3.65 18.04
C ARG A 779 -1.24 2.59 18.29
N PRO A 780 -0.77 1.85 17.27
CA PRO A 780 0.37 0.95 17.42
C PRO A 780 1.64 1.72 17.78
N LYS A 781 2.59 1.08 18.46
CA LYS A 781 3.94 1.64 18.58
C LYS A 781 4.69 1.39 17.28
N LEU A 782 5.20 2.46 16.67
CA LEU A 782 5.98 2.42 15.43
C LEU A 782 7.32 3.12 15.66
N LYS A 783 8.35 2.70 14.93
CA LYS A 783 9.63 3.39 14.80
C LYS A 783 9.78 3.96 13.39
N TYR A 784 10.55 5.03 13.22
CA TYR A 784 10.77 5.64 11.91
C TYR A 784 12.16 6.27 11.74
N LEU A 785 12.54 6.44 10.48
CA LEU A 785 13.62 7.32 10.02
C LEU A 785 13.03 8.42 9.14
N SER A 786 13.58 9.62 9.21
CA SER A 786 13.16 10.80 8.45
C SER A 786 14.36 11.64 8.05
N ASN A 787 14.34 12.22 6.84
CA ASN A 787 15.32 13.22 6.40
C ASN A 787 14.97 14.65 6.86
N GLY A 788 13.91 14.81 7.67
CA GLY A 788 13.34 16.11 8.06
C GLY A 788 12.35 16.70 7.05
N SER A 789 12.24 16.12 5.84
CA SER A 789 11.20 16.43 4.85
C SER A 789 10.07 15.39 4.90
N ARG A 790 10.43 14.10 4.88
CA ARG A 790 9.52 12.94 4.83
C ARG A 790 10.06 11.74 5.58
N LEU A 791 9.16 10.79 5.85
CA LEU A 791 9.53 9.45 6.32
C LEU A 791 10.32 8.71 5.22
N LEU A 792 11.46 8.11 5.60
CA LEU A 792 12.32 7.27 4.76
C LEU A 792 12.04 5.77 5.00
N MET A 793 11.90 5.42 6.28
CA MET A 793 11.55 4.07 6.73
C MET A 793 10.53 4.17 7.87
N VAL A 794 9.58 3.23 7.91
CA VAL A 794 8.66 3.02 9.04
C VAL A 794 8.68 1.54 9.42
N HIS A 795 8.73 1.24 10.71
CA HIS A 795 8.83 -0.10 11.26
C HIS A 795 7.76 -0.34 12.34
N SER A 796 7.08 -1.47 12.27
CA SER A 796 6.22 -1.97 13.35
C SER A 796 6.83 -3.22 14.00
N PRO A 797 7.17 -3.20 15.31
CA PRO A 797 7.51 -4.39 16.08
C PRO A 797 6.27 -5.23 16.46
N GLN A 798 5.15 -5.03 15.75
CA GLN A 798 3.88 -5.71 15.96
C GLN A 798 3.40 -6.33 14.64
N ASP A 799 2.87 -7.54 14.69
CA ASP A 799 2.34 -8.26 13.54
C ASP A 799 0.94 -7.76 13.13
N LEU A 800 0.90 -6.58 12.51
CA LEU A 800 -0.29 -5.99 11.90
C LEU A 800 -0.81 -6.85 10.73
N ALA A 801 0.10 -7.45 9.95
CA ALA A 801 -0.20 -8.24 8.77
C ALA A 801 -0.93 -9.56 9.08
N GLN A 802 -0.82 -10.11 10.29
CA GLN A 802 -1.74 -11.14 10.79
C GLN A 802 -3.19 -10.69 10.67
N HIS A 803 -3.51 -9.46 11.06
CA HIS A 803 -4.88 -8.97 11.06
C HIS A 803 -5.39 -8.78 9.62
N TRP A 804 -4.52 -8.36 8.70
CA TRP A 804 -4.79 -8.33 7.25
C TRP A 804 -5.01 -9.75 6.68
N GLN A 805 -4.09 -10.68 6.94
CA GLN A 805 -4.15 -12.10 6.55
C GLN A 805 -5.48 -12.76 6.97
N LEU A 806 -5.95 -12.49 8.20
CA LEU A 806 -7.15 -13.09 8.77
C LEU A 806 -8.47 -12.38 8.39
N ARG A 807 -8.44 -11.32 7.57
CA ARG A 807 -9.61 -10.46 7.28
C ARG A 807 -10.32 -9.98 8.57
N ALA A 808 -9.53 -9.48 9.51
CA ALA A 808 -9.97 -9.07 10.83
C ALA A 808 -10.49 -7.62 10.90
N GLU A 809 -10.88 -6.99 9.79
CA GLU A 809 -11.23 -5.56 9.76
C GLU A 809 -12.38 -5.16 10.69
N LYS A 810 -13.25 -6.11 11.10
CA LYS A 810 -14.33 -5.87 12.07
C LYS A 810 -13.88 -5.83 13.53
N THR A 811 -12.73 -6.40 13.87
CA THR A 811 -12.25 -6.57 15.27
C THR A 811 -10.87 -5.99 15.52
N LYS A 812 -10.13 -5.67 14.45
CA LYS A 812 -8.76 -5.15 14.45
C LYS A 812 -8.58 -4.03 13.42
N ARG A 813 -9.62 -3.19 13.24
CA ARG A 813 -9.69 -2.18 12.18
C ARG A 813 -8.48 -1.23 12.15
N PHE A 814 -7.94 -0.85 13.31
CA PHE A 814 -6.75 0.00 13.45
C PHE A 814 -5.57 -0.44 12.57
N ALA A 815 -5.34 -1.74 12.40
CA ALA A 815 -4.24 -2.25 11.57
C ALA A 815 -4.47 -1.97 10.08
N PHE A 816 -5.74 -2.05 9.62
CA PHE A 816 -6.12 -1.76 8.25
C PHE A 816 -6.18 -0.24 8.00
N ASP A 817 -6.76 0.51 8.92
CA ASP A 817 -6.82 1.98 8.89
C ASP A 817 -5.42 2.60 8.84
N LEU A 818 -4.46 2.06 9.62
CA LEU A 818 -3.05 2.45 9.56
C LEU A 818 -2.41 2.11 8.21
N GLY A 819 -2.67 0.92 7.66
CA GLY A 819 -2.16 0.51 6.34
C GLY A 819 -2.63 1.44 5.22
N LEU A 820 -3.88 1.93 5.29
CA LEU A 820 -4.40 2.93 4.35
C LEU A 820 -3.84 4.32 4.61
N ASN A 821 -3.75 4.79 5.87
CA ASN A 821 -3.11 6.07 6.17
C ASN A 821 -1.66 6.10 5.67
N LEU A 822 -0.91 5.00 5.80
CA LEU A 822 0.46 4.87 5.29
C LEU A 822 0.53 4.98 3.76
N PHE A 823 -0.39 4.30 3.05
CA PHE A 823 -0.51 4.43 1.59
C PHE A 823 -0.88 5.86 1.17
N ILE A 824 -1.86 6.48 1.82
CA ILE A 824 -2.31 7.86 1.52
C ILE A 824 -1.21 8.89 1.83
N TYR A 825 -0.41 8.66 2.88
CA TYR A 825 0.77 9.45 3.19
C TYR A 825 1.81 9.39 2.05
N ALA A 826 2.21 8.18 1.65
CA ALA A 826 3.22 7.97 0.62
C ALA A 826 2.73 8.39 -0.79
N ALA A 827 1.43 8.26 -1.06
CA ALA A 827 0.78 8.71 -2.31
C ALA A 827 0.42 10.21 -2.31
N GLY A 828 0.51 10.91 -1.17
CA GLY A 828 0.28 12.36 -1.09
C GLY A 828 -1.17 12.82 -1.04
N LYS A 829 -2.14 11.92 -0.80
CA LYS A 829 -3.58 12.19 -0.96
C LYS A 829 -3.94 12.79 -2.34
N ALA A 830 -3.20 12.34 -3.38
CA ALA A 830 -3.35 12.74 -4.77
C ALA A 830 -4.04 11.65 -5.62
N ASP A 831 -4.22 11.93 -6.91
CA ASP A 831 -4.75 10.96 -7.88
C ASP A 831 -3.79 9.76 -8.01
N LEU A 832 -4.26 8.55 -7.71
CA LEU A 832 -3.38 7.37 -7.65
C LEU A 832 -2.81 7.03 -9.04
N ARG A 833 -1.49 6.81 -9.12
CA ARG A 833 -0.78 6.38 -10.33
C ARG A 833 -1.17 4.94 -10.71
N ASN A 834 -1.43 4.69 -11.99
CA ASN A 834 -1.61 3.34 -12.53
C ASN A 834 -0.29 2.57 -12.56
N ARG A 835 -0.35 1.23 -12.62
CA ARG A 835 0.81 0.31 -12.47
C ARG A 835 2.00 0.61 -13.39
N LEU A 836 1.80 1.13 -14.60
CA LEU A 836 2.91 1.41 -15.54
C LEU A 836 3.38 2.88 -15.52
N ASN A 837 2.74 3.75 -14.74
CA ASN A 837 3.11 5.16 -14.59
C ASN A 837 4.08 5.31 -13.40
N SER A 838 5.39 5.19 -13.67
CA SER A 838 6.48 5.32 -12.69
C SER A 838 7.09 6.73 -12.71
N PRO A 839 7.54 7.29 -11.56
CA PRO A 839 8.24 8.58 -11.54
C PRO A 839 9.68 8.48 -12.05
N TYR A 840 10.22 7.26 -12.24
CA TYR A 840 11.57 7.03 -12.74
C TYR A 840 11.77 7.61 -14.15
N LEU A 841 12.90 8.27 -14.35
CA LEU A 841 13.35 8.73 -15.67
C LEU A 841 14.70 8.07 -15.98
N PRO A 842 14.83 7.32 -17.09
CA PRO A 842 16.13 6.78 -17.51
C PRO A 842 17.08 7.91 -17.92
N PRO A 843 18.41 7.68 -17.94
CA PRO A 843 19.35 8.63 -18.54
C PRO A 843 18.96 8.98 -19.99
N PRO A 844 19.08 10.24 -20.43
CA PRO A 844 18.74 10.62 -21.80
C PRO A 844 19.69 9.93 -22.81
N PRO A 845 19.20 9.48 -23.98
CA PRO A 845 19.99 8.69 -24.94
C PRO A 845 21.12 9.48 -25.64
N ARG A 846 21.17 10.80 -25.47
CA ARG A 846 22.32 11.66 -25.83
C ARG A 846 22.54 12.72 -24.76
N ALA A 847 23.79 13.13 -24.58
CA ALA A 847 24.09 14.39 -23.91
C ALA A 847 23.70 15.57 -24.82
N GLY A 848 23.24 16.68 -24.23
CA GLY A 848 22.96 17.90 -24.97
C GLY A 848 24.22 18.69 -25.28
N ASP A 849 24.35 19.20 -26.51
CA ASP A 849 25.52 19.97 -26.97
C ASP A 849 25.69 21.28 -26.18
N PHE A 850 24.56 21.91 -25.82
CA PHE A 850 24.52 23.03 -24.89
C PHE A 850 24.46 22.52 -23.45
N ARG A 851 25.34 23.03 -22.58
CA ARG A 851 25.54 22.54 -21.20
C ARG A 851 25.42 23.70 -20.23
N VAL A 852 24.58 23.55 -19.20
CA VAL A 852 24.44 24.52 -18.10
C VAL A 852 25.04 23.91 -16.84
N LYS A 853 25.91 24.65 -16.14
CA LYS A 853 26.55 24.18 -14.89
C LYS A 853 25.80 24.66 -13.65
N LEU A 854 25.59 23.75 -12.70
CA LEU A 854 24.91 24.03 -11.43
C LEU A 854 25.72 23.44 -10.26
N ALA A 855 26.06 24.27 -9.28
CA ALA A 855 26.65 23.83 -8.02
C ALA A 855 25.54 23.43 -7.03
N ARG A 856 25.60 22.22 -6.46
CA ARG A 856 24.87 21.88 -5.23
C ARG A 856 25.76 22.30 -4.05
N VAL A 857 25.29 23.27 -3.27
CA VAL A 857 26.12 23.88 -2.22
C VAL A 857 26.13 23.00 -0.98
N LYS A 858 27.33 22.55 -0.59
CA LYS A 858 27.56 21.72 0.59
C LYS A 858 28.08 22.57 1.75
N TYR A 859 27.38 22.45 2.88
CA TYR A 859 27.71 23.08 4.16
C TYR A 859 27.72 22.02 5.28
N ALA A 860 28.16 22.39 6.48
CA ALA A 860 28.18 21.50 7.64
C ALA A 860 26.76 21.26 8.23
N GLY A 861 26.00 20.33 7.64
CA GLY A 861 24.66 19.95 8.13
C GLY A 861 23.88 19.09 7.12
N LEU A 862 22.55 19.06 7.24
CA LEU A 862 21.65 18.32 6.33
C LEU A 862 21.44 19.05 4.98
N TRP A 863 22.51 19.17 4.19
CA TRP A 863 22.58 19.93 2.93
C TRP A 863 21.99 19.21 1.70
N ASP A 864 21.90 17.89 1.73
CA ASP A 864 21.34 17.04 0.64
C ASP A 864 20.28 16.05 1.16
N PRO A 865 19.14 16.54 1.68
CA PRO A 865 18.10 15.70 2.26
C PRO A 865 17.42 14.76 1.24
N GLU A 866 17.48 15.07 -0.06
CA GLU A 866 16.87 14.28 -1.14
C GLU A 866 17.86 14.09 -2.32
N PRO A 867 18.90 13.24 -2.20
CA PRO A 867 20.01 13.22 -3.16
C PRO A 867 19.62 12.95 -4.62
N HIS A 868 18.57 12.16 -4.86
CA HIS A 868 18.08 11.87 -6.22
C HIS A 868 17.27 13.02 -6.83
N ALA A 869 16.85 14.03 -6.06
CA ALA A 869 16.03 15.14 -6.52
C ALA A 869 16.68 15.89 -7.70
N ILE A 870 17.95 16.29 -7.53
CA ILE A 870 18.68 17.03 -8.56
C ILE A 870 19.14 16.12 -9.72
N GLU A 871 19.47 14.85 -9.44
CA GLU A 871 19.80 13.84 -10.47
C GLU A 871 18.61 13.62 -11.42
N ARG A 872 17.42 13.43 -10.84
CA ARG A 872 16.17 13.26 -11.59
C ARG A 872 15.77 14.54 -12.33
N PHE A 873 15.93 15.70 -11.70
CA PHE A 873 15.69 16.98 -12.37
C PHE A 873 16.62 17.19 -13.57
N ALA A 874 17.91 16.87 -13.47
CA ALA A 874 18.85 16.99 -14.59
C ALA A 874 18.42 16.11 -15.79
N ARG A 875 17.95 14.88 -15.54
CA ARG A 875 17.37 14.01 -16.58
C ARG A 875 16.11 14.62 -17.19
N TRP A 876 15.17 15.07 -16.36
CA TRP A 876 13.93 15.70 -16.82
C TRP A 876 14.20 16.96 -17.65
N PHE A 877 15.09 17.83 -17.19
CA PHE A 877 15.54 19.04 -17.88
C PHE A 877 16.11 18.71 -19.26
N ALA A 878 16.93 17.65 -19.38
CA ALA A 878 17.44 17.17 -20.66
C ALA A 878 16.31 16.70 -21.60
N TYR A 879 15.33 15.91 -21.12
CA TYR A 879 14.16 15.54 -21.93
C TYR A 879 13.30 16.75 -22.35
N GLN A 880 13.18 17.78 -21.51
CA GLN A 880 12.38 18.97 -21.80
C GLN A 880 13.08 19.99 -22.71
N THR A 881 14.41 19.98 -22.80
CA THR A 881 15.17 21.07 -23.45
C THR A 881 16.16 20.62 -24.52
N GLY A 882 16.64 19.37 -24.45
CA GLY A 882 17.76 18.89 -25.27
C GLY A 882 19.14 19.36 -24.77
N TYR A 883 19.23 20.00 -23.60
CA TYR A 883 20.49 20.47 -22.99
C TYR A 883 20.99 19.53 -21.89
N ALA A 884 22.28 19.56 -21.59
CA ALA A 884 22.81 18.93 -20.37
C ALA A 884 22.74 19.91 -19.17
N LEU A 885 22.41 19.39 -17.99
CA LEU A 885 22.59 20.09 -16.72
C LEU A 885 23.73 19.41 -15.95
N ASP A 886 24.90 20.04 -15.98
CA ASP A 886 26.12 19.57 -15.32
C ASP A 886 26.09 19.95 -13.83
N VAL A 887 25.64 19.01 -13.00
CA VAL A 887 25.54 19.19 -11.54
C VAL A 887 26.83 18.73 -10.87
N ALA A 888 27.38 19.54 -9.97
CA ALA A 888 28.51 19.16 -9.11
C ALA A 888 28.28 19.61 -7.66
N THR A 889 28.67 18.79 -6.69
CA THR A 889 28.69 19.18 -5.27
C THR A 889 29.91 20.05 -4.99
N ILE A 890 29.69 21.25 -4.45
CA ILE A 890 30.73 22.25 -4.17
C ILE A 890 30.57 22.75 -2.73
N ASP A 891 31.62 22.63 -1.92
CA ASP A 891 31.66 23.21 -0.58
C ASP A 891 31.55 24.74 -0.63
N THR A 892 30.79 25.35 0.28
CA THR A 892 30.44 26.79 0.26
C THR A 892 31.64 27.73 0.07
N ALA A 893 32.80 27.41 0.64
CA ALA A 893 34.03 28.20 0.53
C ALA A 893 34.73 28.14 -0.85
N SER A 894 34.37 27.18 -1.70
CA SER A 894 34.96 26.91 -3.02
C SER A 894 34.04 27.34 -4.18
N LEU A 895 32.99 28.12 -3.89
CA LEU A 895 31.93 28.45 -4.84
C LEU A 895 32.33 29.63 -5.75
N ASP A 896 32.41 29.38 -7.07
CA ASP A 896 32.87 30.34 -8.08
C ASP A 896 31.82 30.56 -9.18
N ALA A 897 31.27 31.78 -9.28
CA ALA A 897 30.26 32.17 -10.27
C ALA A 897 30.72 32.01 -11.73
N ARG A 898 32.03 32.06 -11.99
CA ARG A 898 32.63 31.93 -13.33
C ARG A 898 32.66 30.47 -13.80
N ILE A 899 32.64 29.52 -12.86
CA ILE A 899 32.63 28.08 -13.12
C ILE A 899 31.20 27.54 -13.03
N PHE A 900 30.44 28.01 -12.04
CA PHE A 900 29.06 27.62 -11.76
C PHE A 900 28.18 28.88 -11.72
N PRO A 901 27.59 29.32 -12.86
CA PRO A 901 26.73 30.51 -12.90
C PRO A 901 25.43 30.35 -12.08
N ILE A 902 25.10 29.11 -11.70
CA ILE A 902 23.96 28.76 -10.86
C ILE A 902 24.47 27.93 -9.67
N ALA A 903 23.97 28.23 -8.47
CA ALA A 903 24.17 27.46 -7.26
C ALA A 903 22.81 27.19 -6.60
N HIS A 904 22.64 25.99 -6.03
CA HIS A 904 21.42 25.59 -5.30
C HIS A 904 21.80 25.12 -3.90
N LEU A 905 21.25 25.82 -2.90
CA LEU A 905 21.43 25.58 -1.47
C LEU A 905 20.06 25.20 -0.87
N THR A 906 20.01 24.14 -0.08
CA THR A 906 18.76 23.61 0.50
C THR A 906 19.08 22.84 1.78
N GLY A 907 18.06 22.57 2.59
CA GLY A 907 18.22 21.76 3.79
C GLY A 907 16.93 21.58 4.59
N THR A 908 17.01 20.72 5.60
CA THR A 908 15.89 20.38 6.51
C THR A 908 16.20 20.64 7.99
N GLY A 909 17.46 20.59 8.41
CA GLY A 909 17.88 20.85 9.80
C GLY A 909 18.13 22.34 10.07
N PRO A 910 18.10 22.78 11.34
CA PRO A 910 18.60 24.10 11.71
C PRO A 910 20.10 24.21 11.40
N HIS A 911 20.52 25.32 10.78
CA HIS A 911 21.94 25.59 10.51
C HIS A 911 22.27 27.06 10.79
N ALA A 912 23.26 27.28 11.65
CA ALA A 912 23.77 28.61 11.99
C ALA A 912 25.00 28.92 11.13
N PHE A 913 24.77 29.40 9.91
CA PHE A 913 25.81 29.67 8.91
C PHE A 913 27.00 30.46 9.51
N PRO A 914 28.22 29.88 9.58
CA PRO A 914 29.41 30.56 10.06
C PRO A 914 29.75 31.78 9.20
N ALA A 915 30.41 32.80 9.77
CA ALA A 915 30.69 34.06 9.07
C ALA A 915 31.45 33.86 7.74
N ALA A 916 32.29 32.84 7.62
CA ALA A 916 32.97 32.48 6.37
C ALA A 916 32.03 31.93 5.29
N GLU A 917 31.00 31.13 5.66
CA GLU A 917 29.98 30.65 4.72
C GLU A 917 29.10 31.81 4.23
N VAL A 918 28.66 32.68 5.15
CA VAL A 918 27.85 33.87 4.82
C VAL A 918 28.60 34.80 3.87
N GLU A 919 29.88 35.06 4.12
CA GLU A 919 30.72 35.90 3.27
C GLU A 919 31.00 35.27 1.89
N ALA A 920 31.17 33.95 1.82
CA ALA A 920 31.34 33.25 0.53
C ALA A 920 30.06 33.29 -0.32
N LEU A 921 28.89 33.04 0.28
CA LEU A 921 27.59 33.17 -0.39
C LEU A 921 27.31 34.61 -0.85
N ARG A 922 27.68 35.61 -0.04
CA ARG A 922 27.57 37.03 -0.39
C ARG A 922 28.42 37.38 -1.63
N ARG A 923 29.70 36.99 -1.63
CA ARG A 923 30.63 37.20 -2.76
C ARG A 923 30.14 36.52 -4.03
N TYR A 924 29.72 35.25 -3.95
CA TYR A 924 29.20 34.50 -5.09
C TYR A 924 28.07 35.23 -5.83
N VAL A 925 27.12 35.82 -5.10
CA VAL A 925 26.03 36.61 -5.70
C VAL A 925 26.55 37.93 -6.27
N GLU A 926 27.42 38.64 -5.57
CA GLU A 926 27.97 39.92 -6.05
C GLU A 926 28.82 39.78 -7.33
N ASP A 927 29.63 38.72 -7.41
CA ASP A 927 30.49 38.38 -8.56
C ASP A 927 29.71 37.99 -9.83
N GLY A 928 28.40 37.73 -9.72
CA GLY A 928 27.52 37.44 -10.87
C GLY A 928 26.69 36.16 -10.75
N GLY A 929 26.87 35.37 -9.69
CA GLY A 929 26.21 34.07 -9.53
C GLY A 929 24.70 34.16 -9.29
N THR A 930 23.97 33.13 -9.73
CA THR A 930 22.56 32.94 -9.39
C THR A 930 22.44 31.94 -8.24
N LEU A 931 22.19 32.41 -7.03
CA LEU A 931 21.99 31.56 -5.84
C LEU A 931 20.50 31.26 -5.65
N ILE A 932 20.14 29.99 -5.75
CA ILE A 932 18.79 29.47 -5.51
C ILE A 932 18.76 28.86 -4.10
N ILE A 933 17.77 29.25 -3.30
CA ILE A 933 17.55 28.74 -1.95
C ILE A 933 16.11 28.25 -1.81
N ASP A 934 15.93 27.02 -1.33
CA ASP A 934 14.63 26.53 -0.87
C ASP A 934 14.73 25.82 0.48
N ALA A 935 13.66 25.88 1.28
CA ALA A 935 13.53 25.05 2.48
C ALA A 935 12.96 23.68 2.09
N CYS A 936 13.79 22.63 2.09
CA CYS A 936 13.35 21.29 1.72
C CYS A 936 12.28 20.80 2.71
N GLY A 937 11.22 20.19 2.18
CA GLY A 937 9.99 19.87 2.93
C GLY A 937 9.19 21.08 3.45
N GLY A 938 9.70 22.31 3.27
CA GLY A 938 9.28 23.54 3.94
C GLY A 938 9.69 23.59 5.41
N SER A 939 10.89 23.12 5.74
CA SER A 939 11.42 23.14 7.12
C SER A 939 11.67 24.56 7.64
N TRP A 940 10.83 24.99 8.58
CA TRP A 940 10.94 26.26 9.31
C TRP A 940 12.26 26.39 10.10
N ASN A 941 12.86 25.28 10.53
CA ASN A 941 14.17 25.28 11.20
C ASN A 941 15.30 25.71 10.26
N PHE A 942 15.27 25.25 9.01
CA PHE A 942 16.22 25.68 7.99
C PHE A 942 15.91 27.11 7.51
N ASP A 943 14.62 27.43 7.32
CA ASP A 943 14.16 28.76 6.90
C ASP A 943 14.64 29.87 7.85
N ALA A 944 14.61 29.63 9.17
CA ALA A 944 15.13 30.56 10.17
C ALA A 944 16.66 30.78 10.06
N GLY A 945 17.44 29.73 9.81
CA GLY A 945 18.89 29.83 9.58
C GLY A 945 19.24 30.56 8.28
N VAL A 946 18.45 30.34 7.23
CA VAL A 946 18.51 31.10 5.97
C VAL A 946 18.18 32.58 6.21
N ALA A 947 17.15 32.90 6.99
CA ALA A 947 16.76 34.28 7.28
C ALA A 947 17.85 35.08 8.01
N ASP A 948 18.55 34.48 8.99
CA ASP A 948 19.72 35.08 9.64
C ASP A 948 20.89 35.26 8.65
N MET A 949 21.21 34.22 7.87
CA MET A 949 22.27 34.29 6.86
C MET A 949 22.01 35.40 5.82
N LEU A 950 20.77 35.55 5.34
CA LEU A 950 20.39 36.60 4.40
C LEU A 950 20.50 38.00 5.03
N ALA A 951 20.09 38.16 6.30
CA ALA A 951 20.20 39.43 7.01
C ALA A 951 21.67 39.83 7.26
N ARG A 952 22.55 38.86 7.50
CA ARG A 952 24.00 39.08 7.70
C ARG A 952 24.76 39.27 6.38
N ALA A 953 24.37 38.58 5.31
CA ALA A 953 24.97 38.74 3.98
C ALA A 953 24.57 40.05 3.31
N PHE A 954 23.30 40.46 3.43
CA PHE A 954 22.75 41.62 2.70
C PHE A 954 22.04 42.62 3.63
N PRO A 955 22.67 43.16 4.68
CA PRO A 955 22.00 43.98 5.71
C PRO A 955 21.29 45.23 5.16
N ALA A 956 21.72 45.75 4.01
CA ALA A 956 21.12 46.90 3.34
C ALA A 956 20.00 46.54 2.32
N ARG A 957 19.69 45.27 2.08
CA ARG A 957 18.72 44.82 1.04
C ARG A 957 17.92 43.60 1.51
N LYS A 958 16.59 43.68 1.46
CA LYS A 958 15.70 42.53 1.74
C LYS A 958 15.19 41.91 0.44
N PRO A 959 15.11 40.57 0.30
CA PRO A 959 14.45 39.93 -0.83
C PRO A 959 13.01 40.42 -1.03
N GLN A 960 12.66 40.75 -2.26
CA GLN A 960 11.34 41.26 -2.66
C GLN A 960 10.54 40.15 -3.35
N LEU A 961 9.20 40.22 -3.29
CA LEU A 961 8.35 39.25 -3.99
C LEU A 961 8.55 39.35 -5.52
N VAL A 962 8.77 38.22 -6.17
CA VAL A 962 8.86 38.13 -7.64
C VAL A 962 7.47 38.39 -8.23
N ALA A 963 7.33 39.48 -8.98
CA ALA A 963 6.07 39.84 -9.63
C ALA A 963 5.68 38.83 -10.72
N PHE A 964 4.39 38.60 -10.92
CA PHE A 964 3.87 37.67 -11.95
C PHE A 964 4.25 38.03 -13.39
N THR A 965 4.68 39.28 -13.64
CA THR A 965 5.21 39.73 -14.92
C THR A 965 6.67 39.33 -15.17
N HIS A 966 7.42 38.99 -14.13
CA HIS A 966 8.85 38.65 -14.22
C HIS A 966 9.07 37.38 -15.08
N PRO A 967 10.06 37.32 -16.00
CA PRO A 967 10.22 36.22 -16.97
C PRO A 967 10.13 34.80 -16.41
N ILE A 968 10.66 34.56 -15.20
CA ILE A 968 10.58 33.28 -14.48
C ILE A 968 9.14 32.80 -14.23
N LEU A 969 8.18 33.72 -14.03
CA LEU A 969 6.78 33.41 -13.78
C LEU A 969 5.89 33.67 -15.01
N SER A 970 6.21 34.67 -15.83
CA SER A 970 5.45 34.97 -17.05
C SER A 970 5.78 34.04 -18.23
N GLY A 971 6.88 33.28 -18.17
CA GLY A 971 7.33 32.40 -19.25
C GLY A 971 8.07 33.13 -20.38
N GLY A 972 8.73 34.25 -20.07
CA GLY A 972 9.23 35.21 -21.06
C GLY A 972 10.42 34.77 -21.94
N GLY A 973 10.98 33.58 -21.73
CA GLY A 973 12.15 33.08 -22.47
C GLY A 973 11.89 31.73 -23.18
N ALA A 974 12.64 31.45 -24.24
CA ALA A 974 12.43 30.26 -25.06
C ALA A 974 12.60 28.95 -24.24
N GLY A 975 11.54 28.13 -24.16
CA GLY A 975 11.50 26.90 -23.38
C GLY A 975 11.00 27.03 -21.93
N MET A 976 10.70 28.26 -21.50
CA MET A 976 10.05 28.53 -20.20
C MET A 976 8.54 28.28 -20.28
N GLU A 977 7.93 28.03 -19.12
CA GLU A 977 6.48 27.86 -18.96
C GLU A 977 5.82 29.04 -18.23
N VAL A 978 4.52 29.22 -18.41
CA VAL A 978 3.74 30.25 -17.70
C VAL A 978 3.37 29.73 -16.30
N LEU A 979 4.00 30.30 -15.28
CA LEU A 979 3.88 29.89 -13.87
C LEU A 979 3.21 30.96 -12.99
N THR A 980 2.43 31.87 -13.59
CA THR A 980 1.70 32.94 -12.89
C THR A 980 0.60 32.45 -11.94
N ARG A 981 0.32 31.15 -11.91
CA ARG A 981 -0.57 30.48 -10.96
C ARG A 981 0.20 29.39 -10.20
N PRO A 982 0.71 29.69 -8.99
CA PRO A 982 1.42 28.70 -8.18
C PRO A 982 0.56 27.47 -7.87
N LEU A 983 1.13 26.27 -8.06
CA LEU A 983 0.50 25.01 -7.71
C LEU A 983 1.17 24.41 -6.48
N MET A 984 0.53 24.54 -5.32
CA MET A 984 1.01 23.97 -4.06
C MET A 984 0.51 22.54 -3.85
N ARG A 985 1.20 21.76 -3.03
CA ARG A 985 0.70 20.44 -2.59
C ARG A 985 -0.55 20.62 -1.74
N THR A 986 -1.45 19.63 -1.76
CA THR A 986 -2.69 19.61 -0.95
C THR A 986 -2.43 19.89 0.54
N TYR A 987 -1.30 19.39 1.09
CA TYR A 987 -0.88 19.68 2.46
C TYR A 987 -0.57 21.17 2.69
N ALA A 988 0.22 21.77 1.79
CA ALA A 988 0.56 23.20 1.84
C ALA A 988 -0.67 24.11 1.65
N GLU A 989 -1.57 23.79 0.71
CA GLU A 989 -2.85 24.52 0.58
C GLU A 989 -3.68 24.46 1.87
N ASN A 990 -3.75 23.30 2.53
CA ASN A 990 -4.53 23.11 3.75
C ASN A 990 -3.91 23.80 4.99
N LYS A 991 -2.57 23.86 5.08
CA LYS A 991 -1.86 24.41 6.25
C LYS A 991 -1.60 25.91 6.15
N LEU A 992 -1.40 26.44 4.95
CA LEU A 992 -0.96 27.82 4.71
C LEU A 992 -1.98 28.66 3.90
N GLY A 993 -2.95 28.01 3.26
CA GLY A 993 -3.93 28.66 2.38
C GLY A 993 -3.38 28.93 0.96
N ARG A 994 -4.27 28.99 -0.03
CA ARG A 994 -3.93 29.08 -1.47
C ARG A 994 -3.07 30.27 -1.89
N GLY A 995 -3.00 31.33 -1.08
CA GLY A 995 -2.18 32.52 -1.33
C GLY A 995 -0.76 32.47 -0.74
N ALA A 996 -0.36 31.38 -0.10
CA ALA A 996 0.92 31.30 0.62
C ALA A 996 2.17 31.22 -0.27
N ALA A 997 2.02 30.81 -1.53
CA ALA A 997 3.12 30.67 -2.48
C ALA A 997 3.81 32.01 -2.76
N LYS A 998 5.05 32.15 -2.29
CA LYS A 998 5.90 33.33 -2.45
C LYS A 998 7.29 32.91 -2.92
N LEU A 999 7.69 33.43 -4.07
CA LEU A 999 9.06 33.39 -4.54
C LEU A 999 9.66 34.78 -4.32
N HIS A 1000 10.81 34.87 -3.67
CA HIS A 1000 11.49 36.13 -3.41
C HIS A 1000 12.77 36.24 -4.24
N MET A 1001 13.18 37.45 -4.58
CA MET A 1001 14.42 37.74 -5.28
C MET A 1001 15.15 38.96 -4.68
N LEU A 1002 16.47 38.90 -4.67
CA LEU A 1002 17.37 40.01 -4.33
C LEU A 1002 18.44 40.12 -5.41
N ALA A 1003 18.74 41.34 -5.86
CA ALA A 1003 19.90 41.62 -6.71
C ALA A 1003 21.03 42.23 -5.86
N SER A 1004 22.26 41.74 -6.03
CA SER A 1004 23.48 42.35 -5.48
C SER A 1004 24.63 42.16 -6.47
N GLY A 1005 25.49 43.16 -6.62
CA GLY A 1005 26.49 43.21 -7.68
C GLY A 1005 25.88 42.94 -9.06
N ASN A 1006 26.45 41.99 -9.81
CA ASN A 1006 25.88 41.52 -11.08
C ASN A 1006 24.85 40.39 -10.92
N GLY A 1007 24.90 39.59 -9.85
CA GLY A 1007 24.15 38.34 -9.72
C GLY A 1007 22.80 38.46 -8.99
N ARG A 1008 22.18 37.32 -8.73
CA ARG A 1008 20.78 37.22 -8.26
C ARG A 1008 20.65 36.15 -7.20
N LEU A 1009 19.97 36.47 -6.10
CA LEU A 1009 19.55 35.51 -5.10
C LEU A 1009 18.04 35.29 -5.27
N ILE A 1010 17.62 34.03 -5.33
CA ILE A 1010 16.23 33.59 -5.44
C ILE A 1010 15.93 32.68 -4.26
N TYR A 1011 14.86 32.96 -3.52
CA TYR A 1011 14.54 32.29 -2.25
C TYR A 1011 13.07 31.88 -2.19
N SER A 1012 12.80 30.62 -1.85
CA SER A 1012 11.47 30.12 -1.55
C SER A 1012 11.40 29.47 -0.16
N PRO A 1013 10.53 29.94 0.75
CA PRO A 1013 10.25 29.26 2.02
C PRO A 1013 9.36 28.01 1.84
N LEU A 1014 8.96 27.68 0.60
CA LEU A 1014 8.27 26.44 0.26
C LEU A 1014 9.22 25.50 -0.48
N ASP A 1015 9.08 24.21 -0.22
CA ASP A 1015 9.85 23.16 -0.88
C ASP A 1015 9.72 23.19 -2.41
N ILE A 1016 10.88 23.21 -3.08
CA ILE A 1016 11.07 22.88 -4.49
C ILE A 1016 11.73 21.48 -4.58
N THR A 1017 12.68 21.18 -3.68
CA THR A 1017 13.59 20.03 -3.72
C THR A 1017 12.88 18.68 -3.66
N THR A 1018 12.04 18.37 -2.66
CA THR A 1018 11.25 17.13 -2.63
C THR A 1018 10.23 17.09 -3.79
N GLY A 1019 9.79 18.25 -4.31
CA GLY A 1019 9.09 18.38 -5.60
C GLY A 1019 9.81 17.76 -6.81
N LEU A 1020 11.13 17.86 -6.90
CA LEU A 1020 11.90 17.37 -8.06
C LEU A 1020 11.91 15.84 -8.19
N LEU A 1021 11.62 15.11 -7.10
CA LEU A 1021 11.51 13.65 -7.11
C LEU A 1021 10.33 13.13 -7.95
N GLY A 1022 9.35 13.97 -8.28
CA GLY A 1022 8.14 13.51 -8.97
C GLY A 1022 7.17 12.71 -8.08
N THR A 1023 7.35 12.74 -6.75
CA THR A 1023 6.55 11.98 -5.78
C THR A 1023 5.56 12.86 -5.02
N GLY A 1024 4.37 12.31 -4.76
CA GLY A 1024 3.24 13.07 -4.21
C GLY A 1024 3.29 13.37 -2.72
N THR A 1025 4.19 12.69 -1.97
CA THR A 1025 4.25 12.55 -0.50
C THR A 1025 3.60 13.66 0.32
N TRP A 1026 2.80 13.25 1.30
CA TRP A 1026 2.14 14.12 2.28
C TRP A 1026 3.17 14.76 3.24
N SER A 1027 2.69 15.62 4.16
CA SER A 1027 3.48 16.46 5.08
C SER A 1027 4.46 17.47 4.47
N ILE A 1028 4.66 17.50 3.14
CA ILE A 1028 5.52 18.48 2.47
C ILE A 1028 4.82 19.84 2.32
N LEU A 1029 5.39 20.89 2.94
CA LEU A 1029 5.02 22.29 2.72
C LEU A 1029 5.72 22.83 1.45
N GLY A 1030 5.27 22.34 0.29
CA GLY A 1030 5.94 22.57 -1.00
C GLY A 1030 5.04 22.80 -2.20
N TYR A 1031 5.68 23.08 -3.32
CA TYR A 1031 5.03 23.06 -4.63
C TYR A 1031 4.73 21.61 -5.07
N ARG A 1032 3.73 21.46 -5.96
CA ARG A 1032 3.52 20.21 -6.70
C ARG A 1032 4.72 19.96 -7.61
N SER A 1033 5.06 18.70 -7.81
CA SER A 1033 6.24 18.26 -8.56
C SER A 1033 6.31 18.88 -9.96
N GLU A 1034 5.20 18.89 -10.69
CA GLU A 1034 5.05 19.54 -12.00
C GLU A 1034 5.51 21.01 -11.97
N TYR A 1035 5.04 21.77 -10.97
CA TYR A 1035 5.37 23.19 -10.82
C TYR A 1035 6.79 23.41 -10.28
N ALA A 1036 7.27 22.57 -9.36
CA ALA A 1036 8.63 22.63 -8.84
C ALA A 1036 9.68 22.41 -9.95
N MET A 1037 9.47 21.40 -10.80
CA MET A 1037 10.33 21.11 -11.96
C MET A 1037 10.29 22.26 -12.97
N SER A 1038 9.10 22.75 -13.36
CA SER A 1038 9.00 23.86 -14.31
C SER A 1038 9.55 25.18 -13.76
N LEU A 1039 9.38 25.46 -12.46
CA LEU A 1039 9.95 26.63 -11.80
C LEU A 1039 11.49 26.59 -11.83
N LEU A 1040 12.09 25.47 -11.43
CA LEU A 1040 13.55 25.34 -11.45
C LEU A 1040 14.09 25.38 -12.89
N LYS A 1041 13.38 24.81 -13.89
CA LYS A 1041 13.72 24.98 -15.31
C LYS A 1041 13.68 26.45 -15.72
N ASN A 1042 12.62 27.20 -15.40
CA ASN A 1042 12.50 28.61 -15.74
C ASN A 1042 13.64 29.44 -15.12
N ILE A 1043 14.02 29.17 -13.86
CA ILE A 1043 15.17 29.82 -13.21
C ILE A 1043 16.48 29.46 -13.92
N VAL A 1044 16.72 28.18 -14.20
CA VAL A 1044 17.95 27.69 -14.86
C VAL A 1044 18.10 28.27 -16.27
N LEU A 1045 17.02 28.33 -17.06
CA LEU A 1045 17.05 28.94 -18.38
C LEU A 1045 17.27 30.46 -18.31
N TRP A 1046 16.64 31.16 -17.36
CA TRP A 1046 16.79 32.61 -17.19
C TRP A 1046 18.20 33.00 -16.74
N ALA A 1047 18.82 32.19 -15.88
CA ALA A 1047 20.21 32.37 -15.49
C ALA A 1047 21.18 32.05 -16.64
N ALA A 1048 20.92 30.99 -17.43
CA ALA A 1048 21.70 30.67 -18.63
C ALA A 1048 21.60 31.75 -19.72
N ASP A 1049 20.44 32.44 -19.82
CA ASP A 1049 20.22 33.58 -20.70
C ASP A 1049 20.81 34.91 -20.13
N GLY A 1050 21.50 34.87 -18.99
CA GLY A 1050 22.23 36.01 -18.40
C GLY A 1050 21.41 36.92 -17.48
N CYS A 1051 20.39 36.39 -16.81
CA CYS A 1051 19.48 37.11 -15.90
C CYS A 1051 18.86 38.40 -16.48
N PRO A 1052 18.28 38.39 -17.69
CA PRO A 1052 17.75 39.59 -18.32
C PRO A 1052 16.57 40.18 -17.54
N GLU A 1053 16.66 41.46 -17.21
CA GLU A 1053 15.62 42.23 -16.49
C GLU A 1053 14.48 42.73 -17.41
N ARG A 1054 14.60 42.50 -18.71
CA ARG A 1054 13.57 42.84 -19.71
C ARG A 1054 13.41 41.70 -20.71
N TYR A 1055 12.16 41.31 -20.91
CA TYR A 1055 11.58 40.81 -22.15
C TYR A 1055 10.23 41.51 -22.33
#